data_AF-A0A940R061-F1
#
_entry.id   AF-A0A940R061-F1
#
_cell.length_a   1.000
_cell.length_b   1.000
_cell.length_c   1.000
_cell.angle_alpha   90.00
_cell.angle_beta   90.00
_cell.angle_gamma   90.00
#
_symmetry.space_group_name_H-M   'P 1'
#
loop_
_entity.id
_entity.type
_entity.pdbx_description
1 polymer ?
#
loop_
_entity_poly.entity_id
_entity_poly.type
_entity_poly.pdbx_seq_one_letter_code
_entity_poly.pdbx_strand_id
1 'polypeptide(L)'
;MWNSDKPCYGPNEDPLYKSIPFFISSYRYGIFFDNTYKSEFKFGTESDEYFSFEAPGGEMVYYFIYGQDYKQVIEQYIQLTGKPIMPPKWAFGFSQSRGMYTFENQAVAIAKEFRSRKIPCDIIYQDIGWVQNLQDFEWNKEKYKDPPGMLRQLGSMGFKMIVSQDPVISQKENKQWKEADSLGYFTTDIRTKKSYDMPWPWGGNCGVVDFTKPGVADWWGNYQQKPIKDGVRGFWTDMGEPAWSNEDATERLFMKHHLGMHNEIHNVYGHTWDKVVKEQFDKRNPGKRIFQMTRSAFAGLQRYTFGWSGDSGNGDDVLDGWNRLANQIPVGLSAGIGGIPFWATDISGYCGDIKDYPAMAELYTRWLQFGIFNPLSRAHHEGDNAVEPWLFGTEAEKNCRSAIELKYQLFPYIYTYAREAHDKGWPIMRALMLEYPNDQQTFSIDDQFLFGKELLVAPVVKKGAVNRKVYFPEGEWIDFHDGKTVYEGQQQQTVKAPLSKVPLFVKRGSIIPMMPVMQYIHERSDYPLSLQIYPANEGQTASFVLYEDDGESTNYLKDEYSTTGFKCETRTGKYMIRISKPEQKGYKAPGNRDYILKLFLPAKPTKLLAGGKAIPVQPASTFTANSGKVTKQLNWSWVPGAGICYVRIPAGDKEVAVEILK
;
A
#
# COMPACT_ATOMS: atom_id res chain seq x y z
N MET A 1 1.84 11.91 21.33
CA MET A 1 2.82 11.12 20.55
C MET A 1 3.58 10.20 21.50
N TRP A 2 3.09 8.98 21.67
CA TRP A 2 3.77 7.91 22.39
C TRP A 2 3.43 6.61 21.65
N ASN A 3 4.40 6.02 20.94
CA ASN A 3 4.14 4.80 20.17
C ASN A 3 3.54 3.73 21.11
N SER A 4 2.29 3.36 20.86
CA SER A 4 1.52 2.56 21.80
C SER A 4 1.00 1.29 21.16
N ASP A 5 1.06 0.23 21.96
CA ASP A 5 0.52 -1.08 21.66
C ASP A 5 -0.90 -1.15 22.21
N LYS A 6 -1.87 -0.87 21.33
CA LYS A 6 -3.31 -0.82 21.65
C LYS A 6 -4.07 -1.82 20.76
N PRO A 7 -4.06 -3.11 21.10
CA PRO A 7 -4.80 -4.11 20.33
C PRO A 7 -6.30 -3.79 20.28
N CYS A 8 -6.92 -4.09 19.14
CA CYS A 8 -8.35 -3.92 18.90
C CYS A 8 -8.85 -2.47 19.10
N TYR A 9 -7.97 -1.50 18.78
CA TYR A 9 -8.16 -0.09 19.09
C TYR A 9 -9.49 0.49 18.63
N GLY A 10 -10.00 1.44 19.43
CA GLY A 10 -11.19 2.25 19.17
C GLY A 10 -11.15 3.06 17.86
N PRO A 11 -12.29 3.62 17.40
CA PRO A 11 -12.26 4.55 16.28
C PRO A 11 -11.58 5.88 16.66
N ASN A 12 -11.53 6.20 17.96
CA ASN A 12 -10.95 7.43 18.51
C ASN A 12 -9.77 7.14 19.46
N GLU A 13 -9.22 5.93 19.45
CA GLU A 13 -8.07 5.61 20.31
C GLU A 13 -6.86 6.42 19.84
N ASP A 14 -6.22 7.12 20.77
CA ASP A 14 -4.95 7.82 20.61
C ASP A 14 -4.22 7.78 21.96
N PRO A 15 -2.89 7.56 21.99
CA PRO A 15 -2.02 7.30 20.85
C PRO A 15 -2.08 5.86 20.29
N LEU A 16 -1.57 5.70 19.06
CA LEU A 16 -1.38 4.41 18.37
C LEU A 16 0.11 4.11 18.12
N TYR A 17 0.41 3.18 17.22
CA TYR A 17 1.75 2.59 17.04
C TYR A 17 2.85 3.52 16.47
N LYS A 18 2.48 4.62 15.80
CA LYS A 18 3.42 5.49 15.05
C LYS A 18 3.27 6.95 15.45
N SER A 19 4.40 7.64 15.61
CA SER A 19 4.45 9.05 15.99
C SER A 19 5.07 9.88 14.87
N ILE A 20 4.23 10.52 14.06
CA ILE A 20 4.67 11.41 12.99
C ILE A 20 4.19 12.83 13.33
N PRO A 21 5.00 13.64 14.02
CA PRO A 21 4.63 14.99 14.47
C PRO A 21 4.63 16.02 13.32
N PHE A 22 3.96 15.68 12.22
CA PHE A 22 3.73 16.53 11.05
C PHE A 22 2.23 16.72 10.84
N PHE A 23 1.78 17.97 10.80
CA PHE A 23 0.40 18.32 10.46
C PHE A 23 0.33 19.39 9.39
N ILE A 24 -0.82 19.51 8.72
CA ILE A 24 -1.10 20.52 7.71
C ILE A 24 -2.32 21.34 8.15
N SER A 25 -2.18 22.66 8.13
CA SER A 25 -3.28 23.60 8.35
C SER A 25 -3.97 23.97 7.04
N SER A 26 -5.28 24.20 7.09
CA SER A 26 -6.06 24.71 5.95
C SER A 26 -5.60 26.09 5.47
N TYR A 27 -4.84 26.81 6.29
CA TYR A 27 -4.11 28.03 5.94
C TYR A 27 -2.87 27.77 5.05
N ARG A 28 -2.70 26.55 4.56
CA ARG A 28 -1.68 26.14 3.57
C ARG A 28 -0.24 26.23 4.06
N TYR A 29 -0.06 25.82 5.31
CA TYR A 29 1.26 25.52 5.85
C TYR A 29 1.23 24.18 6.58
N GLY A 30 2.38 23.53 6.64
CA GLY A 30 2.62 22.41 7.53
C GLY A 30 3.54 22.79 8.67
N ILE A 31 3.43 22.08 9.78
CA ILE A 31 4.41 22.11 10.87
C ILE A 31 4.94 20.70 11.04
N PHE A 32 6.27 20.56 11.03
CA PHE A 32 6.94 19.36 11.53
C PHE A 32 7.64 19.72 12.85
N PHE A 33 7.18 19.16 13.96
CA PHE A 33 7.79 19.35 15.28
C PHE A 33 8.88 18.29 15.48
N ASP A 34 10.14 18.71 15.37
CA ASP A 34 11.33 17.85 15.39
C ASP A 34 11.75 17.54 16.83
N ASN A 35 10.86 16.86 17.54
CA ASN A 35 11.04 16.45 18.92
C ASN A 35 10.49 15.04 19.13
N THR A 36 11.32 14.15 19.68
CA THR A 36 11.04 12.71 19.80
C THR A 36 10.41 12.33 21.15
N TYR A 37 10.31 13.27 22.10
CA TYR A 37 9.66 13.03 23.38
C TYR A 37 8.15 12.84 23.19
N LYS A 38 7.44 12.64 24.31
CA LYS A 38 5.99 12.55 24.35
C LYS A 38 5.31 13.87 24.00
N SER A 39 5.33 14.26 22.73
CA SER A 39 4.72 15.50 22.28
C SER A 39 3.20 15.42 22.26
N GLU A 40 2.54 16.52 22.55
CA GLU A 40 1.08 16.66 22.54
C GLU A 40 0.68 17.76 21.56
N PHE A 41 -0.43 17.59 20.85
CA PHE A 41 -0.96 18.54 19.88
C PHE A 41 -2.41 18.85 20.23
N LYS A 42 -2.72 20.11 20.47
CA LYS A 42 -4.01 20.58 20.97
C LYS A 42 -4.60 21.57 19.98
N PHE A 43 -5.34 21.05 19.01
CA PHE A 43 -5.95 21.84 17.93
C PHE A 43 -7.28 22.47 18.39
N GLY A 44 -7.19 23.55 19.18
CA GLY A 44 -8.35 24.27 19.69
C GLY A 44 -9.13 23.56 20.81
N THR A 45 -8.54 22.51 21.41
CA THR A 45 -9.20 21.71 22.45
C THR A 45 -9.23 22.39 23.82
N GLU A 46 -8.36 23.36 24.07
CA GLU A 46 -8.33 24.17 25.31
C GLU A 46 -8.97 25.55 25.13
N SER A 47 -8.90 26.13 23.92
CA SER A 47 -9.42 27.46 23.59
C SER A 47 -9.64 27.59 22.09
N ASP A 48 -10.67 28.32 21.68
CA ASP A 48 -10.92 28.67 20.27
C ASP A 48 -9.94 29.74 19.75
N GLU A 49 -9.18 30.41 20.64
CA GLU A 49 -8.25 31.50 20.28
C GLU A 49 -6.86 31.02 19.84
N TYR A 50 -6.46 29.81 20.21
CA TYR A 50 -5.11 29.29 19.94
C TYR A 50 -5.10 27.77 19.76
N PHE A 51 -4.06 27.27 19.10
CA PHE A 51 -3.65 25.87 19.17
C PHE A 51 -2.26 25.79 19.78
N SER A 52 -1.89 24.64 20.33
CA SER A 52 -0.54 24.42 20.87
C SER A 52 0.02 23.06 20.46
N PHE A 53 1.34 22.97 20.48
CA PHE A 53 2.07 21.72 20.52
C PHE A 53 3.20 21.85 21.54
N GLU A 54 3.41 20.81 22.33
CA GLU A 54 4.33 20.84 23.47
C GLU A 54 5.03 19.49 23.62
N ALA A 55 6.13 19.46 24.38
CA ALA A 55 6.83 18.24 24.76
C ALA A 55 7.35 18.37 26.20
N PRO A 56 7.40 17.27 26.97
CA PRO A 56 7.88 17.29 28.36
C PRO A 56 9.41 17.38 28.48
N GLY A 57 10.13 17.32 27.36
CA GLY A 57 11.58 17.38 27.29
C GLY A 57 12.08 17.66 25.88
N GLY A 58 13.40 17.78 25.74
CA GLY A 58 14.05 18.14 24.49
C GLY A 58 13.88 19.62 24.13
N GLU A 59 14.23 19.95 22.89
CA GLU A 59 14.22 21.32 22.37
C GLU A 59 12.91 21.63 21.62
N MET A 60 12.51 22.90 21.60
CA MET A 60 11.39 23.40 20.80
C MET A 60 11.83 23.71 19.37
N VAL A 61 12.19 22.67 18.61
CA VAL A 61 12.60 22.77 17.21
C VAL A 61 11.44 22.39 16.31
N TYR A 62 10.95 23.30 15.48
CA TYR A 62 9.91 23.01 14.51
C TYR A 62 10.18 23.69 13.17
N TYR A 63 9.69 23.06 12.09
CA TYR A 63 9.79 23.56 10.74
C TYR A 63 8.41 24.06 10.29
N PHE A 64 8.32 25.35 9.98
CA PHE A 64 7.19 25.91 9.26
C PHE A 64 7.38 25.69 7.75
N ILE A 65 6.41 25.05 7.11
CA ILE A 65 6.51 24.58 5.72
C ILE A 65 5.35 25.19 4.93
N TYR A 66 5.58 26.33 4.28
CA TYR A 66 4.57 26.98 3.42
C TYR A 66 4.34 26.21 2.12
N GLY A 67 3.11 26.17 1.60
CA GLY A 67 2.83 25.73 0.23
C GLY A 67 1.67 26.49 -0.41
N GLN A 68 1.65 26.58 -1.74
CA GLN A 68 0.50 27.13 -2.48
C GLN A 68 -0.73 26.23 -2.36
N ASP A 69 -0.51 24.94 -2.10
CA ASP A 69 -1.50 23.92 -1.76
C ASP A 69 -0.88 22.87 -0.81
N TYR A 70 -1.68 21.90 -0.36
CA TYR A 70 -1.22 20.84 0.55
C TYR A 70 -0.18 19.90 -0.06
N LYS A 71 -0.22 19.72 -1.39
CA LYS A 71 0.74 18.89 -2.12
C LYS A 71 2.14 19.48 -2.06
N GLN A 72 2.26 20.80 -2.20
CA GLN A 72 3.54 21.49 -2.08
C GLN A 72 4.09 21.47 -0.65
N VAL A 73 3.20 21.49 0.36
CA VAL A 73 3.60 21.28 1.76
C VAL A 73 4.20 19.88 1.93
N ILE A 74 3.55 18.83 1.42
CA ILE A 74 4.06 17.45 1.47
C ILE A 74 5.38 17.30 0.69
N GLU A 75 5.50 17.90 -0.51
CA GLU A 75 6.74 17.89 -1.28
C GLU A 75 7.92 18.47 -0.50
N GLN A 76 7.70 19.58 0.23
CA GLN A 76 8.75 20.17 1.05
C GLN A 76 9.03 19.37 2.32
N TYR A 77 8.01 18.78 2.94
CA TYR A 77 8.21 17.86 4.07
C TYR A 77 9.11 16.69 3.70
N ILE A 78 8.94 16.07 2.52
CA ILE A 78 9.84 14.99 2.07
C ILE A 78 11.19 15.50 1.55
N GLN A 79 11.36 16.79 1.24
CA GLN A 79 12.69 17.36 1.02
C GLN A 79 13.49 17.44 2.32
N LEU A 80 12.83 17.76 3.44
CA LEU A 80 13.44 17.73 4.77
C LEU A 80 13.70 16.30 5.25
N THR A 81 12.73 15.40 5.04
CA THR A 81 12.73 14.06 5.66
C THR A 81 13.06 12.92 4.70
N GLY A 82 13.38 13.22 3.44
CA GLY A 82 13.79 12.24 2.42
C GLY A 82 12.63 11.62 1.63
N LYS A 83 12.93 11.22 0.40
CA LYS A 83 11.98 10.61 -0.55
C LYS A 83 11.55 9.21 -0.09
N PRO A 84 10.26 8.83 -0.27
CA PRO A 84 9.82 7.45 -0.04
C PRO A 84 10.55 6.44 -0.94
N ILE A 85 11.05 5.34 -0.39
CA ILE A 85 11.60 4.25 -1.19
C ILE A 85 10.45 3.48 -1.88
N MET A 86 10.62 3.10 -3.14
CA MET A 86 9.63 2.26 -3.83
C MET A 86 9.76 0.79 -3.41
N PRO A 87 8.66 0.07 -3.15
CA PRO A 87 8.70 -1.37 -2.97
C PRO A 87 9.05 -2.08 -4.30
N PRO A 88 9.45 -3.36 -4.22
CA PRO A 88 9.43 -4.25 -5.38
C PRO A 88 8.01 -4.28 -5.99
N LYS A 89 7.91 -4.35 -7.32
CA LYS A 89 6.61 -4.23 -8.04
C LYS A 89 5.56 -5.25 -7.60
N TRP A 90 5.97 -6.44 -7.20
CA TRP A 90 5.07 -7.50 -6.74
C TRP A 90 4.37 -7.17 -5.41
N ALA A 91 4.86 -6.19 -4.65
CA ALA A 91 4.22 -5.69 -3.43
C ALA A 91 2.83 -5.08 -3.68
N PHE A 92 2.57 -4.61 -4.90
CA PHE A 92 1.29 -4.04 -5.30
C PHE A 92 0.24 -5.10 -5.66
N GLY A 93 0.61 -6.39 -5.64
CA GLY A 93 -0.34 -7.50 -5.70
C GLY A 93 -1.14 -7.65 -4.40
N PHE A 94 -1.80 -8.80 -4.25
CA PHE A 94 -2.46 -9.18 -3.01
C PHE A 94 -1.52 -10.01 -2.13
N SER A 95 -1.66 -9.84 -0.81
CA SER A 95 -0.86 -10.54 0.20
C SER A 95 -1.75 -11.30 1.18
N GLN A 96 -1.27 -12.45 1.64
CA GLN A 96 -1.95 -13.26 2.66
C GLN A 96 -1.03 -13.51 3.86
N SER A 97 -1.61 -13.42 5.06
CA SER A 97 -1.00 -13.74 6.36
C SER A 97 -2.05 -14.34 7.31
N ARG A 98 -1.60 -14.88 8.46
CA ARG A 98 -2.33 -15.23 9.69
C ARG A 98 -1.38 -15.28 10.89
N GLY A 99 -1.87 -15.08 12.11
CA GLY A 99 -1.07 -15.19 13.34
C GLY A 99 -0.31 -16.51 13.48
N MET A 100 -0.89 -17.61 12.99
CA MET A 100 -0.30 -18.95 12.99
C MET A 100 0.20 -19.42 11.61
N TYR A 101 0.39 -18.52 10.63
CA TYR A 101 1.16 -18.82 9.41
C TYR A 101 2.63 -19.04 9.73
N THR A 102 2.94 -20.24 10.24
CA THR A 102 4.24 -20.56 10.82
C THR A 102 4.73 -21.95 10.46
N PHE A 103 4.10 -22.62 9.49
CA PHE A 103 4.44 -23.97 9.05
C PHE A 103 4.70 -24.08 7.55
N GLU A 104 5.66 -24.94 7.18
CA GLU A 104 6.04 -25.19 5.79
C GLU A 104 4.89 -25.79 4.96
N ASN A 105 4.25 -26.83 5.47
CA ASN A 105 3.16 -27.53 4.78
C ASN A 105 1.95 -26.61 4.54
N GLN A 106 1.64 -25.76 5.53
CA GLN A 106 0.57 -24.77 5.43
C GLN A 106 0.89 -23.74 4.34
N ALA A 107 2.09 -23.16 4.34
CA ALA A 107 2.49 -22.18 3.32
C ALA A 107 2.36 -22.75 1.89
N VAL A 108 2.84 -23.98 1.67
CA VAL A 108 2.72 -24.65 0.37
C VAL A 108 1.26 -24.99 0.02
N ALA A 109 0.46 -25.45 0.98
CA ALA A 109 -0.95 -25.78 0.77
C ALA A 109 -1.76 -24.54 0.37
N ILE A 110 -1.61 -23.43 1.11
CA ILE A 110 -2.27 -22.15 0.83
C ILE A 110 -1.86 -21.62 -0.54
N ALA A 111 -0.58 -21.66 -0.88
CA ALA A 111 -0.09 -21.21 -2.18
C ALA A 111 -0.72 -21.99 -3.35
N LYS A 112 -0.83 -23.32 -3.21
CA LYS A 112 -1.53 -24.17 -4.19
C LYS A 112 -3.00 -23.82 -4.28
N GLU A 113 -3.64 -23.50 -3.16
CA GLU A 113 -5.06 -23.20 -3.09
C GLU A 113 -5.44 -21.88 -3.76
N PHE A 114 -4.61 -20.84 -3.59
CA PHE A 114 -4.74 -19.60 -4.37
C PHE A 114 -4.68 -19.86 -5.88
N ARG A 115 -3.72 -20.67 -6.32
CA ARG A 115 -3.54 -21.00 -7.75
C ARG A 115 -4.66 -21.87 -8.29
N SER A 116 -5.13 -22.87 -7.54
CA SER A 116 -6.23 -23.76 -7.95
C SER A 116 -7.54 -22.98 -8.10
N ARG A 117 -7.80 -22.03 -7.20
CA ARG A 117 -8.99 -21.17 -7.19
C ARG A 117 -8.89 -19.95 -8.12
N LYS A 118 -7.74 -19.75 -8.77
CA LYS A 118 -7.44 -18.59 -9.60
C LYS A 118 -7.68 -17.26 -8.88
N ILE A 119 -7.29 -17.19 -7.63
CA ILE A 119 -7.29 -15.96 -6.85
C ILE A 119 -5.86 -15.39 -6.91
N PRO A 120 -5.65 -14.22 -7.54
CA PRO A 120 -4.31 -13.64 -7.61
C PRO A 120 -3.73 -13.37 -6.23
N CYS A 121 -2.44 -13.70 -6.05
CA CYS A 121 -1.71 -13.48 -4.81
C CYS A 121 -0.21 -13.54 -5.07
N ASP A 122 0.52 -12.55 -4.56
CA ASP A 122 1.97 -12.40 -4.75
C ASP A 122 2.77 -12.77 -3.49
N ILE A 123 2.22 -12.56 -2.30
CA ILE A 123 2.97 -12.67 -1.05
C ILE A 123 2.28 -13.61 -0.06
N ILE A 124 3.05 -14.58 0.46
CA ILE A 124 2.72 -15.35 1.66
C ILE A 124 3.62 -14.87 2.79
N TYR A 125 3.03 -14.30 3.84
CA TYR A 125 3.74 -13.90 5.04
C TYR A 125 3.93 -15.09 5.99
N GLN A 126 5.01 -15.07 6.77
CA GLN A 126 5.16 -15.92 7.95
C GLN A 126 5.21 -15.05 9.21
N ASP A 127 4.37 -15.39 10.18
CA ASP A 127 4.29 -14.72 11.47
C ASP A 127 5.42 -15.16 12.41
N ILE A 128 5.63 -14.45 13.53
CA ILE A 128 6.80 -14.53 14.41
C ILE A 128 7.15 -15.95 14.86
N GLY A 129 6.16 -16.83 15.00
CA GLY A 129 6.40 -18.25 15.30
C GLY A 129 7.16 -19.04 14.21
N TRP A 130 7.58 -18.40 13.11
CA TRP A 130 8.50 -18.99 12.12
C TRP A 130 9.92 -19.18 12.66
N VAL A 131 10.38 -18.30 13.56
CA VAL A 131 11.70 -18.42 14.17
C VAL A 131 11.75 -19.57 15.17
N GLN A 132 12.91 -20.19 15.30
CA GLN A 132 13.18 -21.17 16.35
C GLN A 132 13.12 -20.49 17.72
N ASN A 133 13.74 -19.30 17.83
CA ASN A 133 13.64 -18.45 19.01
C ASN A 133 13.69 -16.97 18.64
N LEU A 134 13.08 -16.13 19.47
CA LEU A 134 13.25 -14.68 19.38
C LEU A 134 14.71 -14.30 19.72
N GLN A 135 15.50 -13.73 18.83
CA GLN A 135 15.25 -13.48 17.40
C GLN A 135 16.48 -13.95 16.62
N ASP A 136 16.63 -15.27 16.52
CA ASP A 136 17.81 -15.94 15.95
C ASP A 136 17.79 -16.05 14.42
N PHE A 137 16.62 -15.77 13.82
CA PHE A 137 16.33 -15.91 12.38
C PHE A 137 16.61 -17.31 11.83
N GLU A 138 16.57 -18.32 12.70
CA GLU A 138 16.64 -19.72 12.31
C GLU A 138 15.23 -20.26 12.10
N TRP A 139 15.00 -21.01 11.03
CA TRP A 139 13.72 -21.66 10.82
C TRP A 139 13.43 -22.66 11.95
N ASN A 140 12.23 -22.60 12.53
CA ASN A 140 11.82 -23.56 13.55
C ASN A 140 11.85 -24.99 12.99
N LYS A 141 12.71 -25.85 13.55
CA LYS A 141 13.01 -27.20 13.01
C LYS A 141 11.84 -28.17 13.10
N GLU A 142 10.87 -27.89 13.97
CA GLU A 142 9.66 -28.71 14.08
C GLU A 142 8.68 -28.36 12.96
N LYS A 143 8.60 -27.08 12.60
CA LYS A 143 7.62 -26.53 11.66
C LYS A 143 8.09 -26.47 10.20
N TYR A 144 9.41 -26.41 9.98
CA TYR A 144 10.05 -26.36 8.67
C TYR A 144 11.12 -27.44 8.57
N LYS A 145 11.04 -28.28 7.54
CA LYS A 145 11.95 -29.39 7.26
C LYS A 145 12.91 -29.07 6.11
N ASP A 146 12.44 -28.36 5.08
CA ASP A 146 13.27 -27.87 3.97
C ASP A 146 12.84 -26.43 3.57
N PRO A 147 13.17 -25.41 4.40
CA PRO A 147 12.81 -24.03 4.08
C PRO A 147 13.31 -23.54 2.71
N PRO A 148 14.57 -23.81 2.28
CA PRO A 148 15.01 -23.47 0.93
C PRO A 148 14.19 -24.17 -0.17
N GLY A 149 13.80 -25.44 0.04
CA GLY A 149 12.91 -26.18 -0.87
C GLY A 149 11.52 -25.59 -0.95
N MET A 150 10.92 -25.26 0.19
CA MET A 150 9.65 -24.53 0.28
C MET A 150 9.70 -23.23 -0.50
N LEU A 151 10.73 -22.40 -0.28
CA LEU A 151 10.89 -21.11 -0.97
C LEU A 151 11.06 -21.26 -2.48
N ARG A 152 11.82 -22.27 -2.95
CA ARG A 152 11.90 -22.60 -4.38
C ARG A 152 10.55 -23.02 -4.95
N GLN A 153 9.79 -23.83 -4.22
CA GLN A 153 8.46 -24.28 -4.63
C GLN A 153 7.48 -23.10 -4.72
N LEU A 154 7.41 -22.25 -3.70
CA LEU A 154 6.62 -21.02 -3.68
C LEU A 154 7.03 -20.08 -4.83
N GLY A 155 8.33 -19.88 -5.04
CA GLY A 155 8.87 -19.07 -6.12
C GLY A 155 8.47 -19.58 -7.50
N SER A 156 8.44 -20.89 -7.72
CA SER A 156 7.99 -21.50 -8.98
C SER A 156 6.50 -21.24 -9.28
N MET A 157 5.69 -20.98 -8.25
CA MET A 157 4.30 -20.57 -8.34
C MET A 157 4.11 -19.04 -8.34
N GLY A 158 5.21 -18.27 -8.36
CA GLY A 158 5.20 -16.81 -8.39
C GLY A 158 5.03 -16.13 -7.02
N PHE A 159 5.07 -16.87 -5.92
CA PHE A 159 4.98 -16.30 -4.58
C PHE A 159 6.32 -15.80 -4.07
N LYS A 160 6.28 -14.70 -3.31
CA LYS A 160 7.39 -14.19 -2.50
C LYS A 160 7.01 -14.41 -1.03
N MET A 161 8.02 -14.66 -0.20
CA MET A 161 7.83 -14.81 1.24
C MET A 161 8.41 -13.62 1.97
N ILE A 162 7.65 -13.11 2.95
CA ILE A 162 8.04 -12.08 3.90
C ILE A 162 7.92 -12.69 5.30
N VAL A 163 8.89 -12.45 6.19
CA VAL A 163 8.93 -13.08 7.53
C VAL A 163 8.99 -12.04 8.64
N SER A 164 8.40 -12.34 9.80
CA SER A 164 8.40 -11.43 10.95
C SER A 164 9.77 -11.28 11.59
N GLN A 165 9.98 -10.16 12.26
CA GLN A 165 11.01 -10.04 13.27
C GLN A 165 10.51 -9.17 14.41
N ASP A 166 10.88 -9.55 15.64
CA ASP A 166 10.71 -8.76 16.85
C ASP A 166 12.06 -8.12 17.24
N PRO A 167 12.06 -6.98 17.96
CA PRO A 167 13.28 -6.25 18.27
C PRO A 167 13.92 -6.70 19.60
N VAL A 168 13.68 -7.94 20.01
CA VAL A 168 14.08 -8.48 21.32
C VAL A 168 14.73 -9.86 21.19
N ILE A 169 15.56 -10.21 22.16
CA ILE A 169 16.10 -11.58 22.29
C ILE A 169 15.55 -12.19 23.58
N SER A 170 14.86 -13.32 23.47
CA SER A 170 14.34 -14.04 24.63
C SER A 170 15.47 -14.54 25.53
N GLN A 171 15.32 -14.42 26.86
CA GLN A 171 16.24 -15.01 27.82
C GLN A 171 16.26 -16.54 27.77
N LYS A 172 15.19 -17.17 27.23
CA LYS A 172 15.16 -18.63 26.99
C LYS A 172 16.11 -19.03 25.87
N GLU A 173 16.38 -18.15 24.90
CA GLU A 173 17.42 -18.35 23.89
C GLU A 173 18.79 -18.00 24.47
N ASN A 174 19.24 -18.85 25.37
CA ASN A 174 20.39 -18.63 26.24
C ASN A 174 21.68 -18.28 25.46
N LYS A 175 21.85 -18.80 24.24
CA LYS A 175 23.07 -18.56 23.45
C LYS A 175 23.10 -17.14 22.90
N GLN A 176 22.09 -16.75 22.12
CA GLN A 176 22.04 -15.38 21.55
C GLN A 176 21.88 -14.32 22.63
N TRP A 177 21.13 -14.61 23.70
CA TRP A 177 20.97 -13.68 24.81
C TRP A 177 22.31 -13.39 25.49
N LYS A 178 23.08 -14.43 25.86
CA LYS A 178 24.42 -14.25 26.46
C LYS A 178 25.39 -13.55 25.53
N GLU A 179 25.34 -13.84 24.24
CA GLU A 179 26.16 -13.16 23.24
C GLU A 179 25.87 -11.66 23.24
N ALA A 180 24.61 -11.27 23.06
CA ALA A 180 24.19 -9.87 23.02
C ALA A 180 24.46 -9.14 24.35
N ASP A 181 24.20 -9.78 25.49
CA ASP A 181 24.49 -9.24 26.82
C ASP A 181 26.00 -8.99 27.00
N SER A 182 26.85 -9.96 26.62
CA SER A 182 28.31 -9.84 26.73
C SER A 182 28.91 -8.73 25.84
N LEU A 183 28.26 -8.45 24.71
CA LEU A 183 28.63 -7.35 23.80
C LEU A 183 28.01 -6.00 24.23
N GLY A 184 27.18 -6.01 25.27
CA GLY A 184 26.41 -4.86 25.74
C GLY A 184 25.44 -4.34 24.68
N TYR A 185 24.82 -5.22 23.91
CA TYR A 185 23.94 -4.89 22.78
C TYR A 185 22.47 -4.75 23.17
N PHE A 186 22.13 -4.94 24.44
CA PHE A 186 20.82 -4.60 24.97
C PHE A 186 20.79 -3.18 25.53
N THR A 187 19.58 -2.62 25.56
CA THR A 187 19.30 -1.46 26.39
C THR A 187 19.56 -1.81 27.86
N THR A 188 19.98 -0.83 28.65
CA THR A 188 20.33 -1.04 30.05
C THR A 188 19.27 -0.47 30.98
N ASP A 189 19.10 -1.03 32.16
CA ASP A 189 18.34 -0.41 33.23
C ASP A 189 19.22 0.62 33.95
N ILE A 190 18.81 1.89 33.98
CA ILE A 190 19.58 2.98 34.62
C ILE A 190 19.86 2.72 36.11
N ARG A 191 19.00 1.96 36.80
CA ARG A 191 19.07 1.66 38.24
C ARG A 191 20.13 0.61 38.54
N THR A 192 20.28 -0.39 37.68
CA THR A 192 21.17 -1.54 37.90
C THR A 192 22.44 -1.51 37.05
N LYS A 193 22.45 -0.71 35.98
CA LYS A 193 23.49 -0.67 34.92
C LYS A 193 23.68 -1.99 34.17
N LYS A 194 22.72 -2.92 34.27
CA LYS A 194 22.68 -4.18 33.53
C LYS A 194 21.65 -4.10 32.41
N SER A 195 21.62 -5.08 31.52
CA SER A 195 20.56 -5.23 30.51
C SER A 195 19.18 -5.14 31.17
N TYR A 196 18.27 -4.37 30.55
CA TYR A 196 16.91 -4.19 31.06
C TYR A 196 16.12 -5.51 30.92
N ASP A 197 15.42 -5.90 31.99
CA ASP A 197 14.61 -7.12 32.04
C ASP A 197 13.18 -6.81 31.55
N MET A 198 12.95 -7.01 30.25
CA MET A 198 11.67 -6.66 29.62
C MET A 198 10.72 -7.87 29.59
N PRO A 199 9.48 -7.77 30.10
CA PRO A 199 8.47 -8.80 29.86
C PRO A 199 7.99 -8.79 28.41
N TRP A 200 7.68 -9.97 27.86
CA TRP A 200 7.21 -10.13 26.48
C TRP A 200 6.05 -11.13 26.40
N PRO A 201 5.07 -10.96 25.49
CA PRO A 201 3.90 -11.83 25.40
C PRO A 201 4.23 -13.28 25.02
N TRP A 202 5.35 -13.52 24.33
CA TRP A 202 5.86 -14.85 23.99
C TRP A 202 7.36 -14.96 24.23
N GLY A 203 7.85 -16.18 24.41
CA GLY A 203 9.28 -16.41 24.68
C GLY A 203 9.73 -16.07 26.10
N GLY A 204 8.89 -15.48 26.95
CA GLY A 204 9.25 -15.05 28.31
C GLY A 204 10.01 -13.71 28.31
N ASN A 205 10.61 -13.33 29.45
CA ASN A 205 11.39 -12.10 29.52
C ASN A 205 12.53 -12.07 28.49
N CYS A 206 12.87 -10.88 28.04
CA CYS A 206 13.78 -10.64 26.94
C CYS A 206 14.75 -9.48 27.24
N GLY A 207 15.83 -9.42 26.47
CA GLY A 207 16.64 -8.22 26.32
C GLY A 207 16.14 -7.42 25.12
N VAL A 208 15.93 -6.12 25.30
CA VAL A 208 15.55 -5.18 24.24
C VAL A 208 16.81 -4.78 23.48
N VAL A 209 16.89 -5.06 22.18
CA VAL A 209 18.10 -4.80 21.38
C VAL A 209 18.28 -3.29 21.17
N ASP A 210 19.47 -2.77 21.46
CA ASP A 210 19.74 -1.33 21.36
C ASP A 210 20.19 -0.94 19.93
N PHE A 211 19.22 -0.71 19.04
CA PHE A 211 19.48 -0.30 17.67
C PHE A 211 20.06 1.12 17.53
N THR A 212 20.14 1.88 18.64
CA THR A 212 20.83 3.17 18.68
C THR A 212 22.35 3.00 18.83
N LYS A 213 22.82 1.81 19.24
CA LYS A 213 24.25 1.47 19.37
C LYS A 213 24.84 1.05 18.02
N PRO A 214 25.87 1.74 17.48
CA PRO A 214 26.40 1.45 16.14
C PRO A 214 26.85 0.01 15.89
N GLY A 215 27.44 -0.66 16.90
CA GLY A 215 27.90 -2.05 16.80
C GLY A 215 26.78 -3.08 16.61
N VAL A 216 25.54 -2.74 17.00
CA VAL A 216 24.36 -3.62 16.86
C VAL A 216 23.95 -3.77 15.40
N ALA A 217 24.19 -2.76 14.56
CA ALA A 217 23.72 -2.79 13.19
C ALA A 217 24.31 -3.97 12.40
N ASP A 218 25.64 -4.12 12.38
CA ASP A 218 26.28 -5.22 11.66
C ASP A 218 26.00 -6.59 12.29
N TRP A 219 25.83 -6.63 13.61
CA TRP A 219 25.44 -7.83 14.34
C TRP A 219 24.05 -8.32 13.92
N TRP A 220 23.03 -7.45 14.00
CA TRP A 220 21.67 -7.76 13.56
C TRP A 220 21.63 -8.09 12.06
N GLY A 221 22.38 -7.34 11.26
CA GLY A 221 22.52 -7.57 9.83
C GLY A 221 22.99 -8.97 9.47
N ASN A 222 23.87 -9.57 10.28
CA ASN A 222 24.33 -10.95 10.08
C ASN A 222 23.24 -11.97 10.40
N TYR A 223 22.45 -11.71 11.44
CA TYR A 223 21.31 -12.55 11.83
C TYR A 223 20.18 -12.50 10.80
N GLN A 224 19.67 -11.32 10.47
CA GLN A 224 18.54 -11.18 9.55
C GLN A 224 18.85 -11.67 8.13
N GLN A 225 20.13 -11.74 7.74
CA GLN A 225 20.52 -12.19 6.40
C GLN A 225 20.29 -13.70 6.20
N LYS A 226 20.17 -14.50 7.26
CA LYS A 226 19.97 -15.96 7.16
C LYS A 226 18.75 -16.33 6.28
N PRO A 227 17.51 -15.90 6.58
CA PRO A 227 16.35 -16.21 5.73
C PRO A 227 16.45 -15.57 4.34
N ILE A 228 17.10 -14.42 4.20
CA ILE A 228 17.30 -13.76 2.90
C ILE A 228 18.20 -14.61 1.99
N LYS A 229 19.23 -15.29 2.54
CA LYS A 229 20.07 -16.23 1.78
C LYS A 229 19.28 -17.43 1.27
N ASP A 230 18.26 -17.87 2.00
CA ASP A 230 17.39 -18.97 1.60
C ASP A 230 16.37 -18.57 0.51
N GLY A 231 16.07 -17.28 0.38
CA GLY A 231 15.20 -16.73 -0.66
C GLY A 231 14.03 -15.87 -0.16
N VAL A 232 13.92 -15.62 1.15
CA VAL A 232 12.98 -14.64 1.71
C VAL A 232 13.27 -13.25 1.12
N ARG A 233 12.22 -12.46 0.87
CA ARG A 233 12.31 -11.21 0.10
C ARG A 233 12.28 -9.94 0.93
N GLY A 234 12.11 -10.08 2.25
CA GLY A 234 12.05 -8.96 3.17
C GLY A 234 11.35 -9.33 4.46
N PHE A 235 10.93 -8.31 5.19
CA PHE A 235 10.45 -8.43 6.54
C PHE A 235 9.16 -7.64 6.77
N TRP A 236 8.47 -8.00 7.83
CA TRP A 236 7.67 -7.05 8.58
C TRP A 236 8.28 -6.92 9.98
N THR A 237 8.44 -5.68 10.42
CA THR A 237 9.08 -5.32 11.69
C THR A 237 7.97 -5.02 12.69
N ASP A 238 7.76 -5.95 13.61
CA ASP A 238 6.62 -5.93 14.53
C ASP A 238 7.07 -5.52 15.94
N MET A 239 6.13 -5.07 16.76
CA MET A 239 6.35 -4.78 18.19
C MET A 239 7.42 -3.73 18.50
N GLY A 240 7.69 -2.84 17.55
CA GLY A 240 8.75 -1.82 17.61
C GLY A 240 8.42 -0.58 18.43
N GLU A 241 7.30 -0.55 19.18
CA GLU A 241 6.89 0.63 19.94
C GLU A 241 7.89 1.06 21.03
N PRO A 242 8.55 0.17 21.81
CA PRO A 242 8.40 -1.29 21.93
C PRO A 242 7.04 -1.72 22.48
N ALA A 243 6.53 -2.88 22.08
CA ALA A 243 5.28 -3.42 22.62
C ALA A 243 5.28 -3.53 24.16
N TRP A 244 4.10 -3.59 24.77
CA TRP A 244 3.93 -3.60 26.24
C TRP A 244 4.68 -2.46 26.97
N SER A 245 4.73 -1.29 26.31
CA SER A 245 5.39 -0.08 26.81
C SER A 245 4.54 1.18 26.67
N ASN A 246 3.23 1.05 26.84
CA ASN A 246 2.28 2.16 26.87
C ASN A 246 2.60 3.15 28.01
N GLU A 247 1.98 4.33 27.99
CA GLU A 247 2.28 5.42 28.93
C GLU A 247 2.15 5.04 30.42
N ASP A 248 1.24 4.12 30.74
CA ASP A 248 1.01 3.60 32.09
C ASP A 248 2.10 2.62 32.55
N ALA A 249 2.86 2.03 31.62
CA ALA A 249 4.00 1.17 31.89
C ALA A 249 5.26 1.99 32.26
N THR A 250 5.17 2.79 33.32
CA THR A 250 6.22 3.73 33.74
C THR A 250 7.58 3.09 34.06
N GLU A 251 7.62 1.78 34.37
CA GLU A 251 8.87 1.02 34.52
C GLU A 251 9.76 1.06 33.27
N ARG A 252 9.20 1.30 32.09
CA ARG A 252 9.95 1.40 30.83
C ARG A 252 10.82 2.65 30.77
N LEU A 253 10.49 3.70 31.53
CA LEU A 253 11.28 4.93 31.60
C LEU A 253 12.68 4.71 32.19
N PHE A 254 12.92 3.60 32.88
CA PHE A 254 14.24 3.22 33.37
C PHE A 254 15.16 2.62 32.29
N MET A 255 14.64 2.32 31.09
CA MET A 255 15.50 1.93 29.97
C MET A 255 16.41 3.09 29.56
N LYS A 256 17.70 2.80 29.48
CA LYS A 256 18.76 3.65 28.96
C LYS A 256 19.34 2.99 27.70
N HIS A 257 19.12 3.67 26.59
CA HIS A 257 19.67 3.35 25.27
C HIS A 257 21.03 4.03 25.13
N HIS A 258 21.81 3.64 24.13
CA HIS A 258 23.11 4.22 23.83
C HIS A 258 23.00 5.73 23.58
N LEU A 259 21.99 6.17 22.83
CA LEU A 259 21.79 7.58 22.50
C LEU A 259 20.99 8.39 23.53
N GLY A 260 20.28 7.76 24.48
CA GLY A 260 19.43 8.53 25.40
C GLY A 260 18.59 7.69 26.37
N MET A 261 17.83 8.37 27.21
CA MET A 261 16.84 7.74 28.10
C MET A 261 15.57 7.40 27.32
N HIS A 262 14.78 6.45 27.81
CA HIS A 262 13.61 5.97 27.07
C HIS A 262 12.57 7.05 26.78
N ASN A 263 12.38 8.04 27.64
CA ASN A 263 11.47 9.16 27.37
C ASN A 263 11.79 9.94 26.08
N GLU A 264 13.07 9.99 25.68
CA GLU A 264 13.53 10.60 24.43
C GLU A 264 13.55 9.61 23.26
N ILE A 265 13.95 8.36 23.54
CA ILE A 265 14.23 7.34 22.50
C ILE A 265 12.99 6.52 22.14
N HIS A 266 11.97 6.44 22.99
CA HIS A 266 10.80 5.57 22.81
C HIS A 266 10.16 5.73 21.42
N ASN A 267 9.78 6.96 21.03
CA ASN A 267 9.12 7.18 19.74
C ASN A 267 10.02 6.91 18.51
N VAL A 268 11.34 6.86 18.69
CA VAL A 268 12.31 6.55 17.64
C VAL A 268 12.93 5.15 17.77
N TYR A 269 12.50 4.34 18.74
CA TYR A 269 13.06 3.01 18.93
C TYR A 269 12.84 2.14 17.69
N GLY A 270 11.59 1.92 17.29
CA GLY A 270 11.25 1.23 16.04
C GLY A 270 11.83 1.92 14.80
N HIS A 271 11.89 3.26 14.78
CA HIS A 271 12.48 3.99 13.65
C HIS A 271 13.98 3.69 13.46
N THR A 272 14.76 3.66 14.54
CA THR A 272 16.19 3.32 14.48
C THR A 272 16.43 1.86 14.13
N TRP A 273 15.55 0.96 14.61
CA TRP A 273 15.57 -0.44 14.21
C TRP A 273 15.27 -0.63 12.72
N ASP A 274 14.18 -0.05 12.21
CA ASP A 274 13.80 -0.14 10.79
C ASP A 274 14.89 0.42 9.87
N LYS A 275 15.57 1.49 10.31
CA LYS A 275 16.76 2.03 9.65
C LYS A 275 17.88 0.99 9.60
N VAL A 276 18.22 0.36 10.72
CA VAL A 276 19.23 -0.70 10.77
C VAL A 276 18.87 -1.86 9.84
N VAL A 277 17.63 -2.36 9.90
CA VAL A 277 17.17 -3.45 9.04
C VAL A 277 17.36 -3.10 7.56
N LYS A 278 16.97 -1.89 7.16
CA LYS A 278 17.16 -1.39 5.78
C LYS A 278 18.63 -1.28 5.38
N GLU A 279 19.43 -0.57 6.17
CA GLU A 279 20.85 -0.33 5.84
C GLU A 279 21.62 -1.65 5.74
N GLN A 280 21.31 -2.59 6.62
CA GLN A 280 21.94 -3.91 6.63
C GLN A 280 21.47 -4.79 5.48
N PHE A 281 20.20 -4.67 5.06
CA PHE A 281 19.70 -5.28 3.83
C PHE A 281 20.45 -4.72 2.61
N ASP A 282 20.55 -3.40 2.47
CA ASP A 282 21.24 -2.77 1.33
C ASP A 282 22.71 -3.17 1.27
N LYS A 283 23.40 -3.17 2.42
CA LYS A 283 24.82 -3.56 2.53
C LYS A 283 25.08 -4.99 2.05
N ARG A 284 24.14 -5.92 2.29
CA ARG A 284 24.30 -7.36 1.97
C ARG A 284 23.61 -7.80 0.69
N ASN A 285 22.70 -6.97 0.17
CA ASN A 285 21.87 -7.28 -0.99
C ASN A 285 21.92 -6.10 -1.98
N PRO A 286 23.13 -5.72 -2.45
CA PRO A 286 23.34 -4.51 -3.21
C PRO A 286 22.49 -4.50 -4.48
N GLY A 287 21.93 -3.33 -4.78
CA GLY A 287 21.12 -3.14 -5.98
C GLY A 287 19.70 -3.69 -5.89
N LYS A 288 19.23 -4.20 -4.74
CA LYS A 288 17.85 -4.70 -4.56
C LYS A 288 17.00 -3.74 -3.73
N ARG A 289 15.71 -3.65 -4.05
CA ARG A 289 14.71 -3.01 -3.18
C ARG A 289 14.39 -3.94 -2.00
N ILE A 290 14.35 -3.38 -0.80
CA ILE A 290 13.81 -4.09 0.37
C ILE A 290 12.30 -4.22 0.23
N PHE A 291 11.73 -5.25 0.85
CA PHE A 291 10.38 -5.16 1.38
C PHE A 291 10.45 -5.09 2.90
N GLN A 292 10.03 -3.99 3.51
CA GLN A 292 9.94 -3.83 4.96
C GLN A 292 8.62 -3.13 5.26
N MET A 293 7.76 -3.73 6.07
CA MET A 293 6.50 -3.13 6.50
C MET A 293 6.49 -3.10 8.02
N THR A 294 6.31 -1.93 8.66
CA THR A 294 6.52 -1.74 10.10
C THR A 294 5.25 -1.41 10.89
N ARG A 295 5.20 -1.85 12.15
CA ARG A 295 4.16 -1.46 13.12
C ARG A 295 4.48 -0.13 13.77
N SER A 296 5.73 0.10 14.14
CA SER A 296 6.14 1.30 14.86
C SER A 296 7.13 2.16 14.09
N ALA A 297 6.97 3.48 14.18
CA ALA A 297 7.78 4.40 13.41
C ALA A 297 7.78 5.82 14.00
N PHE A 298 8.71 6.61 13.46
CA PHE A 298 8.77 8.07 13.62
C PHE A 298 8.78 8.76 12.25
N ALA A 299 8.63 10.09 12.23
CA ALA A 299 8.80 10.92 11.04
C ALA A 299 10.10 10.57 10.28
N GLY A 300 10.02 10.50 8.95
CA GLY A 300 11.15 10.10 8.10
C GLY A 300 11.25 8.59 7.81
N LEU A 301 10.32 7.77 8.32
CA LEU A 301 10.29 6.32 8.09
C LEU A 301 10.30 5.93 6.59
N GLN A 302 9.79 6.79 5.72
CA GLN A 302 9.62 6.51 4.29
C GLN A 302 10.94 6.21 3.57
N ARG A 303 12.08 6.57 4.17
CA ARG A 303 13.42 6.24 3.67
C ARG A 303 13.75 4.76 3.83
N TYR A 304 13.08 4.06 4.74
CA TYR A 304 13.49 2.74 5.21
C TYR A 304 12.40 1.68 5.09
N THR A 305 11.13 2.06 5.28
CA THR A 305 10.05 1.11 5.51
C THR A 305 8.70 1.60 4.99
N PHE A 306 7.77 0.65 4.87
CA PHE A 306 6.36 0.83 4.60
C PHE A 306 5.58 0.65 5.92
N GLY A 307 4.25 0.84 5.93
CA GLY A 307 3.49 0.73 7.18
C GLY A 307 2.23 -0.11 7.05
N TRP A 308 1.85 -0.79 8.14
CA TRP A 308 0.46 -1.19 8.37
C TRP A 308 -0.09 -0.56 9.65
N SER A 309 -1.40 -0.62 9.87
CA SER A 309 -2.06 0.04 11.01
C SER A 309 -2.07 -0.73 12.33
N GLY A 310 -1.39 -1.87 12.42
CA GLY A 310 -1.40 -2.71 13.62
C GLY A 310 -2.71 -3.46 13.82
N ASP A 311 -2.97 -3.81 15.08
CA ASP A 311 -3.96 -4.82 15.47
C ASP A 311 -5.37 -4.22 15.52
N SER A 312 -5.94 -3.99 14.34
CA SER A 312 -7.27 -3.41 14.15
C SER A 312 -8.40 -4.42 14.37
N GLY A 313 -9.66 -3.96 14.42
CA GLY A 313 -10.84 -4.85 14.56
C GLY A 313 -11.43 -4.84 15.96
N ASN A 314 -12.33 -5.78 16.23
CA ASN A 314 -13.04 -5.87 17.51
C ASN A 314 -12.80 -7.24 18.13
N GLY A 315 -12.12 -7.27 19.28
CA GLY A 315 -11.75 -8.51 19.97
C GLY A 315 -12.90 -9.18 20.72
N ASP A 316 -13.92 -8.42 21.13
CA ASP A 316 -15.08 -8.96 21.85
C ASP A 316 -16.01 -9.72 20.91
N ASP A 317 -16.32 -9.11 19.76
CA ASP A 317 -17.06 -9.73 18.65
C ASP A 317 -16.58 -9.15 17.31
N VAL A 318 -16.01 -10.03 16.48
CA VAL A 318 -15.52 -9.67 15.13
C VAL A 318 -16.62 -9.06 14.26
N LEU A 319 -17.88 -9.44 14.46
CA LEU A 319 -19.03 -8.99 13.68
C LEU A 319 -19.40 -7.51 13.93
N ASP A 320 -18.89 -6.94 15.02
CA ASP A 320 -19.06 -5.53 15.40
C ASP A 320 -17.91 -4.63 14.89
N GLY A 321 -17.00 -5.17 14.07
CA GLY A 321 -15.84 -4.46 13.52
C GLY A 321 -16.15 -3.38 12.45
N TRP A 322 -17.41 -3.10 12.12
CA TRP A 322 -17.79 -2.18 11.03
C TRP A 322 -17.27 -0.74 11.21
N ASN A 323 -17.34 -0.20 12.43
CA ASN A 323 -16.80 1.14 12.71
C ASN A 323 -15.27 1.17 12.69
N ARG A 324 -14.61 0.04 12.97
CA ARG A 324 -13.15 -0.11 12.89
C ARG A 324 -12.70 -0.14 11.44
N LEU A 325 -13.41 -0.90 10.59
CA LEU A 325 -13.24 -0.84 9.12
C LEU A 325 -13.43 0.59 8.60
N ALA A 326 -14.53 1.26 8.97
CA ALA A 326 -14.79 2.63 8.54
C ALA A 326 -13.62 3.56 8.90
N ASN A 327 -13.10 3.46 10.13
CA ASN A 327 -11.99 4.27 10.60
C ASN A 327 -10.64 3.94 9.94
N GLN A 328 -10.48 2.77 9.32
CA GLN A 328 -9.26 2.47 8.55
C GLN A 328 -9.11 3.38 7.32
N ILE A 329 -10.20 3.96 6.80
CA ILE A 329 -10.11 4.94 5.70
C ILE A 329 -9.33 6.19 6.16
N PRO A 330 -9.80 6.99 7.15
CA PRO A 330 -9.06 8.18 7.56
C PRO A 330 -7.70 7.86 8.18
N VAL A 331 -7.52 6.70 8.84
CA VAL A 331 -6.19 6.25 9.29
C VAL A 331 -5.23 6.09 8.11
N GLY A 332 -5.64 5.41 7.04
CA GLY A 332 -4.82 5.22 5.84
C GLY A 332 -4.52 6.53 5.10
N LEU A 333 -5.49 7.45 5.03
CA LEU A 333 -5.30 8.76 4.41
C LEU A 333 -4.33 9.63 5.22
N SER A 334 -4.45 9.62 6.55
CA SER A 334 -3.57 10.35 7.46
C SER A 334 -2.15 9.78 7.44
N ALA A 335 -2.02 8.44 7.41
CA ALA A 335 -0.74 7.76 7.20
C ALA A 335 -0.09 8.20 5.88
N GLY A 336 -0.87 8.29 4.80
CA GLY A 336 -0.41 8.80 3.50
C GLY A 336 0.16 10.21 3.58
N ILE A 337 -0.54 11.14 4.24
CA ILE A 337 -0.08 12.52 4.47
C ILE A 337 1.19 12.54 5.35
N GLY A 338 1.26 11.68 6.35
CA GLY A 338 2.44 11.52 7.23
C GLY A 338 3.68 10.93 6.55
N GLY A 339 3.62 10.60 5.26
CA GLY A 339 4.74 10.03 4.52
C GLY A 339 4.71 8.50 4.44
N ILE A 340 3.56 7.84 4.62
CA ILE A 340 3.40 6.39 4.43
C ILE A 340 2.61 6.13 3.14
N PRO A 341 3.17 6.38 1.95
CA PRO A 341 2.44 6.19 0.69
C PRO A 341 2.21 4.72 0.34
N PHE A 342 2.96 3.80 0.98
CA PHE A 342 2.82 2.36 0.83
C PHE A 342 2.28 1.80 2.15
N TRP A 343 0.96 1.68 2.22
CA TRP A 343 0.23 1.37 3.45
C TRP A 343 -0.74 0.21 3.28
N ALA A 344 -1.08 -0.46 4.39
CA ALA A 344 -2.16 -1.42 4.49
C ALA A 344 -2.83 -1.42 5.87
N THR A 345 -4.05 -1.95 5.92
CA THR A 345 -4.66 -2.46 7.15
C THR A 345 -4.67 -3.97 7.06
N ASP A 346 -4.88 -4.66 8.18
CA ASP A 346 -5.29 -6.06 8.14
C ASP A 346 -6.70 -6.17 7.59
N ILE A 347 -6.83 -6.72 6.39
CA ILE A 347 -8.12 -7.04 5.79
C ILE A 347 -8.75 -8.15 6.62
N SER A 348 -9.98 -7.91 7.07
CA SER A 348 -10.73 -8.63 8.13
C SER A 348 -10.58 -8.09 9.55
N GLY A 349 -9.58 -7.23 9.80
CA GLY A 349 -9.13 -6.89 11.14
C GLY A 349 -8.18 -7.94 11.70
N TYR A 350 -7.36 -7.57 12.67
CA TYR A 350 -6.57 -8.53 13.44
C TYR A 350 -7.44 -9.26 14.46
N CYS A 351 -8.30 -8.52 15.17
CA CYS A 351 -8.99 -9.02 16.35
C CYS A 351 -10.34 -9.69 16.10
N GLY A 352 -10.64 -10.67 16.97
CA GLY A 352 -11.96 -11.25 17.19
C GLY A 352 -12.12 -12.64 16.59
N ASP A 353 -12.38 -13.65 17.43
CA ASP A 353 -12.57 -15.03 16.95
C ASP A 353 -13.67 -15.13 15.89
N ILE A 354 -13.33 -15.71 14.74
CA ILE A 354 -14.31 -15.97 13.66
C ILE A 354 -15.03 -17.28 13.97
N LYS A 355 -16.07 -17.18 14.79
CA LYS A 355 -16.90 -18.33 15.21
C LYS A 355 -17.91 -18.75 14.12
N ASP A 356 -18.30 -17.83 13.24
CA ASP A 356 -19.27 -18.04 12.17
C ASP A 356 -18.84 -17.31 10.88
N TYR A 357 -18.28 -18.07 9.93
CA TYR A 357 -17.80 -17.55 8.65
C TYR A 357 -18.92 -16.98 7.76
N PRO A 358 -20.08 -17.65 7.59
CA PRO A 358 -21.24 -17.04 6.95
C PRO A 358 -21.63 -15.68 7.52
N ALA A 359 -21.66 -15.53 8.85
CA ALA A 359 -22.00 -14.25 9.48
C ALA A 359 -20.94 -13.16 9.22
N MET A 360 -19.65 -13.54 9.16
CA MET A 360 -18.54 -12.62 8.88
C MET A 360 -18.41 -12.24 7.40
N ALA A 361 -19.03 -13.00 6.48
CA ALA A 361 -18.81 -12.89 5.04
C ALA A 361 -19.07 -11.49 4.46
N GLU A 362 -20.09 -10.77 4.97
CA GLU A 362 -20.39 -9.41 4.52
C GLU A 362 -19.27 -8.43 4.91
N LEU A 363 -18.90 -8.43 6.20
CA LEU A 363 -17.84 -7.56 6.72
C LEU A 363 -16.50 -7.87 6.04
N TYR A 364 -16.14 -9.15 5.90
CA TYR A 364 -14.94 -9.57 5.18
C TYR A 364 -14.92 -9.06 3.73
N THR A 365 -16.02 -9.24 3.00
CA THR A 365 -16.11 -8.80 1.59
C THR A 365 -15.96 -7.29 1.48
N ARG A 366 -16.58 -6.51 2.38
CA ARG A 366 -16.46 -5.05 2.40
C ARG A 366 -15.06 -4.58 2.81
N TRP A 367 -14.44 -5.25 3.77
CA TRP A 367 -13.07 -4.95 4.18
C TRP A 367 -12.08 -5.21 3.05
N LEU A 368 -12.24 -6.32 2.32
CA LEU A 368 -11.40 -6.63 1.18
C LEU A 368 -11.64 -5.66 0.01
N GLN A 369 -12.89 -5.26 -0.25
CA GLN A 369 -13.21 -4.23 -1.25
C GLN A 369 -12.55 -2.88 -0.97
N PHE A 370 -12.46 -2.47 0.30
CA PHE A 370 -11.62 -1.33 0.70
C PHE A 370 -10.14 -1.66 0.52
N GLY A 371 -9.70 -2.78 1.09
CA GLY A 371 -8.30 -3.15 1.22
C GLY A 371 -7.56 -3.36 -0.09
N ILE A 372 -8.22 -3.72 -1.19
CA ILE A 372 -7.56 -3.81 -2.51
C ILE A 372 -7.12 -2.44 -3.05
N PHE A 373 -7.67 -1.33 -2.54
CA PHE A 373 -7.18 0.03 -2.81
C PHE A 373 -6.11 0.49 -1.81
N ASN A 374 -5.68 -0.38 -0.89
CA ASN A 374 -4.50 -0.13 -0.08
C ASN A 374 -3.28 -0.63 -0.87
N PRO A 375 -2.22 0.18 -1.05
CA PRO A 375 -1.07 -0.18 -1.86
C PRO A 375 -0.50 -1.57 -1.53
N LEU A 376 -0.41 -1.92 -0.24
CA LEU A 376 0.15 -3.17 0.25
C LEU A 376 -0.91 -4.19 0.72
N SER A 377 -2.14 -4.14 0.18
CA SER A 377 -3.29 -4.97 0.56
C SER A 377 -2.93 -6.36 1.11
N ARG A 378 -3.24 -6.60 2.40
CA ARG A 378 -2.92 -7.84 3.11
C ARG A 378 -4.14 -8.32 3.89
N ALA A 379 -4.54 -9.57 3.70
CA ALA A 379 -5.44 -10.25 4.63
C ALA A 379 -4.64 -10.90 5.75
N HIS A 380 -5.07 -10.69 6.98
CA HIS A 380 -4.44 -11.17 8.20
C HIS A 380 -5.47 -11.19 9.32
N HIS A 381 -5.24 -12.02 10.34
CA HIS A 381 -6.07 -12.17 11.53
C HIS A 381 -5.25 -12.82 12.65
N GLU A 382 -5.67 -12.62 13.89
CA GLU A 382 -5.09 -13.23 15.09
C GLU A 382 -5.12 -14.76 15.03
N GLY A 383 -4.05 -15.37 15.56
CA GLY A 383 -4.01 -16.81 15.76
C GLY A 383 -4.22 -17.62 14.47
N ASP A 384 -5.02 -18.68 14.57
CA ASP A 384 -5.32 -19.60 13.45
C ASP A 384 -6.66 -19.27 12.79
N ASN A 385 -7.27 -18.12 13.13
CA ASN A 385 -8.47 -17.63 12.47
C ASN A 385 -8.19 -17.47 10.97
N ALA A 386 -8.77 -18.36 10.18
CA ALA A 386 -8.50 -18.46 8.76
C ALA A 386 -9.22 -17.33 8.01
N VAL A 387 -8.54 -16.59 7.13
CA VAL A 387 -9.12 -15.40 6.45
C VAL A 387 -8.73 -15.31 4.98
N GLU A 388 -8.37 -16.45 4.40
CA GLU A 388 -8.21 -16.60 2.97
C GLU A 388 -9.56 -16.40 2.25
N PRO A 389 -9.60 -15.76 1.06
CA PRO A 389 -10.86 -15.25 0.48
C PRO A 389 -11.93 -16.30 0.15
N TRP A 390 -11.61 -17.59 0.18
CA TRP A 390 -12.52 -18.69 -0.12
C TRP A 390 -13.28 -19.24 1.10
N LEU A 391 -12.98 -18.78 2.31
CA LEU A 391 -13.57 -19.33 3.53
C LEU A 391 -14.98 -18.81 3.84
N PHE A 392 -15.37 -17.71 3.19
CA PHE A 392 -16.61 -16.97 3.49
C PHE A 392 -17.77 -17.33 2.55
N GLY A 393 -17.70 -18.52 1.93
CA GLY A 393 -18.69 -19.00 0.96
C GLY A 393 -18.45 -18.52 -0.47
N THR A 394 -19.16 -19.14 -1.41
CA THR A 394 -18.91 -19.00 -2.86
C THR A 394 -19.20 -17.60 -3.40
N GLU A 395 -20.19 -16.89 -2.82
CA GLU A 395 -20.51 -15.52 -3.20
C GLU A 395 -19.40 -14.55 -2.76
N ALA A 396 -18.95 -14.65 -1.50
CA ALA A 396 -17.82 -13.85 -1.01
C ALA A 396 -16.55 -14.16 -1.79
N GLU A 397 -16.24 -15.44 -2.07
CA GLU A 397 -15.08 -15.84 -2.87
C GLU A 397 -15.11 -15.18 -4.26
N LYS A 398 -16.26 -15.21 -4.95
CA LYS A 398 -16.44 -14.59 -6.26
C LYS A 398 -16.24 -13.07 -6.20
N ASN A 399 -16.85 -12.41 -5.22
CA ASN A 399 -16.78 -10.96 -5.07
C ASN A 399 -15.35 -10.51 -4.71
N CYS A 400 -14.69 -11.23 -3.81
CA CYS A 400 -13.32 -10.97 -3.40
C CYS A 400 -12.32 -11.23 -4.53
N ARG A 401 -12.48 -12.33 -5.28
CA ARG A 401 -11.66 -12.61 -6.47
C ARG A 401 -11.78 -11.47 -7.48
N SER A 402 -12.99 -11.02 -7.77
CA SER A 402 -13.22 -9.91 -8.72
C SER A 402 -12.56 -8.60 -8.25
N ALA A 403 -12.61 -8.30 -6.96
CA ALA A 403 -11.96 -7.13 -6.37
C ALA A 403 -10.43 -7.23 -6.42
N ILE A 404 -9.86 -8.40 -6.13
CA ILE A 404 -8.42 -8.67 -6.25
C ILE A 404 -7.99 -8.53 -7.73
N GLU A 405 -8.71 -9.17 -8.65
CA GLU A 405 -8.42 -9.08 -10.09
C GLU A 405 -8.40 -7.63 -10.59
N LEU A 406 -9.33 -6.78 -10.11
CA LEU A 406 -9.33 -5.35 -10.43
C LEU A 406 -8.04 -4.66 -9.99
N LYS A 407 -7.53 -4.93 -8.77
CA LYS A 407 -6.24 -4.39 -8.31
C LYS A 407 -5.10 -4.79 -9.24
N TYR A 408 -5.06 -6.07 -9.62
CA TYR A 408 -4.04 -6.58 -10.54
C TYR A 408 -4.14 -5.91 -11.91
N GLN A 409 -5.35 -5.74 -12.45
CA GLN A 409 -5.52 -5.03 -13.70
C GLN A 409 -5.05 -3.58 -13.59
N LEU A 410 -5.30 -2.90 -12.47
CA LEU A 410 -4.85 -1.53 -12.19
C LEU A 410 -3.34 -1.41 -11.88
N PHE A 411 -2.57 -2.50 -11.86
CA PHE A 411 -1.14 -2.46 -11.52
C PHE A 411 -0.35 -1.36 -12.26
N PRO A 412 -0.44 -1.18 -13.60
CA PRO A 412 0.33 -0.13 -14.28
C PRO A 412 -0.03 1.29 -13.82
N TYR A 413 -1.30 1.52 -13.47
CA TYR A 413 -1.79 2.77 -12.88
C TYR A 413 -1.22 2.98 -11.47
N ILE A 414 -1.36 1.96 -10.60
CA ILE A 414 -0.83 1.97 -9.23
C ILE A 414 0.68 2.23 -9.22
N TYR A 415 1.39 1.54 -10.10
CA TYR A 415 2.85 1.61 -10.17
C TYR A 415 3.37 2.98 -10.64
N THR A 416 2.60 3.65 -11.50
CA THR A 416 2.88 5.04 -11.88
C THR A 416 2.73 5.98 -10.67
N TYR A 417 1.66 5.81 -9.89
CA TYR A 417 1.47 6.58 -8.65
C TYR A 417 2.46 6.22 -7.54
N ALA A 418 2.98 5.00 -7.53
CA ALA A 418 4.09 4.62 -6.65
C ALA A 418 5.37 5.41 -6.96
N ARG A 419 5.65 5.67 -8.24
CA ARG A 419 6.75 6.56 -8.63
C ARG A 419 6.45 8.01 -8.25
N GLU A 420 5.22 8.50 -8.45
CA GLU A 420 4.84 9.87 -8.04
C GLU A 420 5.00 10.05 -6.52
N ALA A 421 4.70 9.01 -5.72
CA ALA A 421 4.98 9.02 -4.28
C ALA A 421 6.47 9.12 -3.96
N HIS A 422 7.34 8.41 -4.69
CA HIS A 422 8.79 8.56 -4.54
C HIS A 422 9.27 9.98 -4.89
N ASP A 423 8.82 10.52 -6.01
CA ASP A 423 9.30 11.81 -6.51
C ASP A 423 8.76 12.99 -5.71
N LYS A 424 7.50 12.92 -5.28
CA LYS A 424 6.73 14.05 -4.72
C LYS A 424 6.22 13.84 -3.31
N GLY A 425 6.28 12.62 -2.77
CA GLY A 425 5.74 12.30 -1.45
C GLY A 425 4.22 12.18 -1.42
N TRP A 426 3.53 12.40 -2.54
CA TRP A 426 2.09 12.33 -2.60
C TRP A 426 1.61 10.88 -2.47
N PRO A 427 0.73 10.56 -1.50
CA PRO A 427 0.29 9.19 -1.30
C PRO A 427 -0.56 8.71 -2.47
N ILE A 428 -0.67 7.38 -2.63
CA ILE A 428 -1.54 6.78 -3.65
C ILE A 428 -3.01 6.94 -3.23
N MET A 429 -3.33 6.65 -1.96
CA MET A 429 -4.63 6.97 -1.35
C MET A 429 -4.62 8.43 -0.90
N ARG A 430 -5.52 9.25 -1.43
CA ARG A 430 -5.54 10.70 -1.20
C ARG A 430 -6.87 11.13 -0.62
N ALA A 431 -6.82 11.82 0.51
CA ALA A 431 -7.96 12.62 0.95
C ALA A 431 -8.32 13.61 -0.16
N LEU A 432 -9.62 13.81 -0.42
CA LEU A 432 -10.07 14.67 -1.51
C LEU A 432 -9.47 16.08 -1.40
N MET A 433 -9.24 16.56 -0.16
CA MET A 433 -8.64 17.87 0.09
C MET A 433 -7.27 18.07 -0.59
N LEU A 434 -6.50 16.99 -0.84
CA LEU A 434 -5.19 17.09 -1.49
C LEU A 434 -5.29 17.47 -2.97
N GLU A 435 -6.40 17.13 -3.63
CA GLU A 435 -6.66 17.47 -5.03
C GLU A 435 -7.62 18.65 -5.17
N TYR A 436 -8.47 18.89 -4.17
CA TYR A 436 -9.51 19.92 -4.17
C TYR A 436 -9.40 20.83 -2.93
N PRO A 437 -8.27 21.54 -2.72
CA PRO A 437 -8.01 22.29 -1.48
C PRO A 437 -8.91 23.51 -1.28
N ASN A 438 -9.59 23.98 -2.33
CA ASN A 438 -10.55 25.09 -2.27
C ASN A 438 -11.98 24.64 -1.91
N ASP A 439 -12.22 23.32 -1.88
CA ASP A 439 -13.52 22.74 -1.59
C ASP A 439 -13.58 22.31 -0.13
N GLN A 440 -14.17 23.16 0.71
CA GLN A 440 -14.23 22.94 2.16
C GLN A 440 -15.00 21.68 2.56
N GLN A 441 -15.91 21.19 1.71
CA GLN A 441 -16.64 19.96 2.02
C GLN A 441 -15.69 18.78 2.15
N THR A 442 -14.57 18.80 1.42
CA THR A 442 -13.60 17.70 1.41
C THR A 442 -12.88 17.48 2.73
N PHE A 443 -12.87 18.46 3.64
CA PHE A 443 -12.21 18.34 4.94
C PHE A 443 -12.97 17.41 5.90
N SER A 444 -14.28 17.29 5.74
CA SER A 444 -15.14 16.41 6.55
C SER A 444 -15.39 15.05 5.90
N ILE A 445 -14.77 14.75 4.76
CA ILE A 445 -14.95 13.50 4.05
C ILE A 445 -13.91 12.50 4.53
N ASP A 446 -14.34 11.56 5.37
CA ASP A 446 -13.53 10.50 5.97
C ASP A 446 -13.85 9.11 5.39
N ASP A 447 -14.92 8.97 4.62
CA ASP A 447 -15.48 7.67 4.20
C ASP A 447 -15.35 7.39 2.69
N GLN A 448 -14.57 8.20 1.97
CA GLN A 448 -14.20 8.03 0.56
C GLN A 448 -12.88 8.77 0.27
N PHE A 449 -12.22 8.39 -0.82
CA PHE A 449 -10.90 8.93 -1.17
C PHE A 449 -10.64 8.86 -2.67
N LEU A 450 -9.61 9.56 -3.11
CA LEU A 450 -9.06 9.39 -4.45
C LEU A 450 -7.94 8.34 -4.40
N PHE A 451 -7.87 7.51 -5.42
CA PHE A 451 -6.78 6.56 -5.61
C PHE A 451 -6.00 6.99 -6.84
N GLY A 452 -4.90 7.73 -6.64
CA GLY A 452 -4.34 8.60 -7.66
C GLY A 452 -5.18 9.87 -7.84
N LYS A 453 -5.32 10.38 -9.07
CA LYS A 453 -6.11 11.58 -9.39
C LYS A 453 -7.40 11.25 -10.15
N GLU A 454 -7.37 10.16 -10.93
CA GLU A 454 -8.43 9.84 -11.86
C GLU A 454 -9.55 9.02 -11.21
N LEU A 455 -9.26 8.25 -10.16
CA LEU A 455 -10.22 7.34 -9.54
C LEU A 455 -10.71 7.85 -8.18
N LEU A 456 -12.03 7.87 -7.98
CA LEU A 456 -12.68 8.11 -6.69
C LEU A 456 -13.27 6.80 -6.19
N VAL A 457 -12.87 6.41 -4.98
CA VAL A 457 -13.27 5.18 -4.30
C VAL A 457 -14.15 5.54 -3.12
N ALA A 458 -15.35 4.97 -3.04
CA ALA A 458 -16.27 5.18 -1.92
C ALA A 458 -16.73 3.84 -1.34
N PRO A 459 -15.88 3.17 -0.54
CA PRO A 459 -16.21 1.86 0.03
C PRO A 459 -17.50 1.88 0.84
N VAL A 460 -18.19 0.74 0.89
CA VAL A 460 -19.35 0.56 1.78
C VAL A 460 -18.85 0.00 3.11
N VAL A 461 -19.00 0.80 4.16
CA VAL A 461 -18.51 0.48 5.51
C VAL A 461 -19.63 0.43 6.56
N LYS A 462 -20.87 0.21 6.12
CA LYS A 462 -22.06 0.04 6.98
C LYS A 462 -22.72 -1.31 6.69
N LYS A 463 -23.01 -2.06 7.76
CA LYS A 463 -23.68 -3.37 7.72
C LYS A 463 -25.01 -3.30 6.97
N GLY A 464 -25.26 -4.26 6.07
CA GLY A 464 -26.47 -4.38 5.26
C GLY A 464 -26.64 -3.31 4.17
N ALA A 465 -25.71 -2.36 4.03
CA ALA A 465 -25.87 -1.26 3.08
C ALA A 465 -25.66 -1.72 1.64
N VAL A 466 -26.66 -1.42 0.80
CA VAL A 466 -26.65 -1.67 -0.66
C VAL A 466 -26.69 -0.39 -1.48
N ASN A 467 -26.68 0.76 -0.82
CA ASN A 467 -26.56 2.09 -1.42
C ASN A 467 -25.55 2.90 -0.63
N ARG A 468 -24.92 3.89 -1.28
CA ARG A 468 -23.89 4.73 -0.68
C ARG A 468 -24.13 6.19 -1.06
N LYS A 469 -24.01 7.11 -0.10
CA LYS A 469 -23.96 8.55 -0.39
C LYS A 469 -22.52 8.91 -0.75
N VAL A 470 -22.29 9.48 -1.91
CA VAL A 470 -20.95 9.82 -2.41
C VAL A 470 -20.90 11.31 -2.70
N TYR A 471 -19.88 11.99 -2.20
CA TYR A 471 -19.55 13.34 -2.60
C TYR A 471 -18.69 13.32 -3.87
N PHE A 472 -19.14 13.96 -4.93
CA PHE A 472 -18.36 14.17 -6.13
C PHE A 472 -17.76 15.57 -6.08
N PRO A 473 -16.43 15.74 -6.09
CA PRO A 473 -15.79 17.07 -6.16
C PRO A 473 -15.88 17.62 -7.59
N GLU A 474 -15.21 18.75 -7.86
CA GLU A 474 -15.18 19.40 -9.18
C GLU A 474 -14.91 18.44 -10.35
N GLY A 475 -15.65 18.65 -11.45
CA GLY A 475 -15.61 17.86 -12.68
C GLY A 475 -16.84 16.96 -12.86
N GLU A 476 -16.82 16.12 -13.90
CA GLU A 476 -17.81 15.07 -14.11
C GLU A 476 -17.20 13.72 -13.77
N TRP A 477 -17.97 12.86 -13.12
CA TRP A 477 -17.53 11.54 -12.66
C TRP A 477 -18.35 10.45 -13.33
N ILE A 478 -17.70 9.36 -13.72
CA ILE A 478 -18.34 8.27 -14.47
C ILE A 478 -18.25 7.00 -13.63
N ASP A 479 -19.32 6.21 -13.52
CA ASP A 479 -19.25 4.88 -12.90
C ASP A 479 -18.22 4.03 -13.66
N PHE A 480 -17.17 3.58 -12.98
CA PHE A 480 -16.07 2.85 -13.61
C PHE A 480 -16.51 1.50 -14.18
N HIS A 481 -17.51 0.86 -13.57
CA HIS A 481 -17.94 -0.49 -13.92
C HIS A 481 -18.78 -0.52 -15.19
N ASP A 482 -19.70 0.44 -15.35
CA ASP A 482 -20.52 0.53 -16.58
C ASP A 482 -19.93 1.46 -17.65
N GLY A 483 -19.08 2.41 -17.24
CA GLY A 483 -18.42 3.38 -18.11
C GLY A 483 -19.34 4.38 -18.80
N LYS A 484 -20.56 4.57 -18.30
CA LYS A 484 -21.62 5.35 -18.93
C LYS A 484 -22.37 6.27 -17.99
N THR A 485 -22.66 5.80 -16.77
CA THR A 485 -23.45 6.59 -15.81
C THR A 485 -22.60 7.77 -15.37
N VAL A 486 -23.05 8.99 -15.67
CA VAL A 486 -22.35 10.24 -15.36
C VAL A 486 -23.00 10.92 -14.15
N TYR A 487 -22.15 11.41 -13.26
CA TYR A 487 -22.48 12.16 -12.07
C TYR A 487 -21.83 13.53 -12.18
N GLU A 488 -22.64 14.57 -12.03
CA GLU A 488 -22.16 15.96 -11.95
C GLU A 488 -21.41 16.18 -10.63
N GLY A 489 -20.36 16.99 -10.68
CA GLY A 489 -19.51 17.30 -9.53
C GLY A 489 -20.12 18.29 -8.53
N GLN A 490 -19.32 18.60 -7.53
CA GLN A 490 -19.60 19.50 -6.40
C GLN A 490 -20.91 19.22 -5.66
N GLN A 491 -21.30 17.96 -5.56
CA GLN A 491 -22.56 17.56 -4.92
C GLN A 491 -22.49 16.14 -4.36
N GLN A 492 -23.43 15.83 -3.47
CA GLN A 492 -23.65 14.47 -2.99
C GLN A 492 -24.72 13.77 -3.82
N GLN A 493 -24.48 12.52 -4.20
CA GLN A 493 -25.51 11.65 -4.79
C GLN A 493 -25.53 10.27 -4.14
N THR A 494 -26.69 9.63 -4.15
CA THR A 494 -26.85 8.25 -3.68
C THR A 494 -26.68 7.29 -4.85
N VAL A 495 -25.72 6.37 -4.73
CA VAL A 495 -25.39 5.37 -5.76
C VAL A 495 -25.74 3.96 -5.28
N LYS A 496 -26.02 3.06 -6.23
CA LYS A 496 -26.18 1.63 -5.92
C LYS A 496 -24.82 1.01 -5.62
N ALA A 497 -24.73 0.31 -4.49
CA ALA A 497 -23.51 -0.27 -3.98
C ALA A 497 -23.76 -1.71 -3.48
N PRO A 498 -24.18 -2.65 -4.35
CA PRO A 498 -24.41 -4.03 -3.93
C PRO A 498 -23.12 -4.69 -3.41
N LEU A 499 -23.25 -5.81 -2.70
CA LEU A 499 -22.09 -6.52 -2.14
C LEU A 499 -21.09 -6.97 -3.20
N SER A 500 -21.52 -7.14 -4.45
CA SER A 500 -20.68 -7.63 -5.55
C SER A 500 -19.68 -6.63 -6.12
N LYS A 501 -19.78 -5.34 -5.81
CA LYS A 501 -18.84 -4.32 -6.31
C LYS A 501 -18.61 -3.17 -5.33
N VAL A 502 -17.40 -2.63 -5.38
CA VAL A 502 -17.02 -1.38 -4.73
C VAL A 502 -17.50 -0.18 -5.57
N PRO A 503 -18.13 0.85 -4.99
CA PRO A 503 -18.39 2.11 -5.68
C PRO A 503 -17.06 2.75 -6.12
N LEU A 504 -16.84 2.78 -7.43
CA LEU A 504 -15.62 3.28 -8.06
C LEU A 504 -16.02 4.17 -9.23
N PHE A 505 -15.45 5.37 -9.26
CA PHE A 505 -15.76 6.38 -10.25
C PHE A 505 -14.48 6.89 -10.87
N VAL A 506 -14.57 7.32 -12.12
CA VAL A 506 -13.46 7.88 -12.87
C VAL A 506 -13.80 9.28 -13.34
N LYS A 507 -12.88 10.23 -13.12
CA LYS A 507 -13.06 11.61 -13.58
C LYS A 507 -13.10 11.63 -15.10
N ARG A 508 -14.04 12.36 -15.69
CA ARG A 508 -14.04 12.61 -17.15
C ARG A 508 -12.72 13.25 -17.57
N GLY A 509 -12.19 12.85 -18.72
CA GLY A 509 -10.86 13.27 -19.16
C GLY A 509 -9.72 12.41 -18.62
N SER A 510 -10.01 11.20 -18.13
CA SER A 510 -9.00 10.27 -17.61
C SER A 510 -8.59 9.21 -18.64
N ILE A 511 -7.34 8.77 -18.53
CA ILE A 511 -6.82 7.58 -19.21
C ILE A 511 -6.29 6.63 -18.14
N ILE A 512 -6.85 5.42 -18.04
CA ILE A 512 -6.47 4.41 -17.04
C ILE A 512 -5.74 3.25 -17.71
N PRO A 513 -4.41 3.12 -17.53
CA PRO A 513 -3.67 1.96 -18.01
C PRO A 513 -3.94 0.74 -17.16
N MET A 514 -4.20 -0.38 -17.83
CA MET A 514 -4.51 -1.65 -17.20
C MET A 514 -3.78 -2.81 -17.87
N MET A 515 -3.32 -3.76 -17.05
CA MET A 515 -2.83 -5.04 -17.54
C MET A 515 -3.94 -6.10 -17.51
N PRO A 516 -3.79 -7.22 -18.23
CA PRO A 516 -4.69 -8.35 -18.11
C PRO A 516 -4.61 -8.98 -16.71
N VAL A 517 -5.66 -9.71 -16.31
CA VAL A 517 -5.62 -10.49 -15.08
C VAL A 517 -4.46 -11.50 -15.14
N MET A 518 -3.68 -11.55 -14.07
CA MET A 518 -2.59 -12.50 -13.83
C MET A 518 -2.68 -13.01 -12.40
N GLN A 519 -2.13 -14.19 -12.13
CA GLN A 519 -2.15 -14.79 -10.79
C GLN A 519 -1.11 -14.20 -9.84
N TYR A 520 -0.10 -13.53 -10.39
CA TYR A 520 0.90 -12.73 -9.68
C TYR A 520 1.42 -11.64 -10.63
N ILE A 521 2.01 -10.56 -10.09
CA ILE A 521 2.49 -9.44 -10.90
C ILE A 521 3.54 -9.93 -11.90
N HIS A 522 3.27 -9.69 -13.19
CA HIS A 522 4.11 -10.10 -14.32
C HIS A 522 4.32 -11.63 -14.43
N GLU A 523 3.29 -12.44 -14.11
CA GLU A 523 3.23 -13.87 -14.47
C GLU A 523 3.63 -14.14 -15.93
N ARG A 524 3.29 -13.20 -16.81
CA ARG A 524 3.84 -13.10 -18.15
C ARG A 524 4.38 -11.69 -18.37
N SER A 525 5.51 -11.58 -19.04
CA SER A 525 6.14 -10.30 -19.38
C SER A 525 5.61 -9.71 -20.70
N ASP A 526 5.04 -10.54 -21.56
CA ASP A 526 4.48 -10.19 -22.86
C ASP A 526 2.94 -10.09 -22.78
N TYR A 527 2.45 -8.92 -22.40
CA TYR A 527 1.01 -8.66 -22.34
C TYR A 527 0.63 -7.39 -23.10
N PRO A 528 -0.57 -7.35 -23.71
CA PRO A 528 -1.11 -6.11 -24.23
C PRO A 528 -1.47 -5.17 -23.06
N LEU A 529 -1.16 -3.88 -23.22
CA LEU A 529 -1.58 -2.85 -22.28
C LEU A 529 -2.91 -2.26 -22.72
N SER A 530 -3.94 -2.40 -21.90
CA SER A 530 -5.25 -1.80 -22.13
C SER A 530 -5.26 -0.36 -21.61
N LEU A 531 -5.85 0.57 -22.34
CA LEU A 531 -6.04 1.95 -21.92
C LEU A 531 -7.53 2.25 -21.94
N GLN A 532 -8.15 2.35 -20.76
CA GLN A 532 -9.52 2.86 -20.66
C GLN A 532 -9.49 4.38 -20.81
N ILE A 533 -10.12 4.91 -21.86
CA ILE A 533 -10.08 6.33 -22.20
C ILE A 533 -11.49 6.88 -22.06
N TYR A 534 -11.65 7.84 -21.15
CA TYR A 534 -12.86 8.62 -20.95
C TYR A 534 -12.59 10.01 -21.53
N PRO A 535 -12.96 10.28 -22.79
CA PRO A 535 -12.61 11.53 -23.45
C PRO A 535 -13.02 12.75 -22.62
N ALA A 536 -12.19 13.78 -22.62
CA ALA A 536 -12.50 15.04 -21.97
C ALA A 536 -13.62 15.77 -22.73
N ASN A 537 -14.13 16.87 -22.17
CA ASN A 537 -15.08 17.73 -22.87
C ASN A 537 -14.44 18.39 -24.10
N GLU A 538 -15.26 18.88 -25.01
CA GLU A 538 -14.77 19.49 -26.25
C GLU A 538 -13.82 20.65 -25.95
N GLY A 539 -12.66 20.68 -26.63
CA GLY A 539 -11.58 21.63 -26.39
C GLY A 539 -10.59 21.21 -25.30
N GLN A 540 -10.84 20.13 -24.57
CA GLN A 540 -9.97 19.63 -23.50
C GLN A 540 -9.23 18.36 -23.91
N THR A 541 -8.23 17.98 -23.09
CA THR A 541 -7.35 16.84 -23.32
C THR A 541 -7.34 15.92 -22.11
N ALA A 542 -7.57 14.63 -22.35
CA ALA A 542 -7.26 13.58 -21.39
C ALA A 542 -5.81 13.16 -21.56
N SER A 543 -5.06 12.94 -20.47
CA SER A 543 -3.67 12.50 -20.57
C SER A 543 -3.23 11.64 -19.40
N PHE A 544 -2.33 10.70 -19.67
CA PHE A 544 -1.63 9.92 -18.66
C PHE A 544 -0.21 9.64 -19.12
N VAL A 545 0.75 9.65 -18.20
CA VAL A 545 2.15 9.27 -18.47
C VAL A 545 2.43 7.99 -17.70
N LEU A 546 2.49 6.87 -18.42
CA LEU A 546 2.82 5.58 -17.83
C LEU A 546 4.30 5.54 -17.45
N TYR A 547 4.59 5.15 -16.22
CA TYR A 547 5.95 4.87 -15.75
C TYR A 547 6.21 3.35 -15.71
N GLU A 548 7.39 2.94 -16.18
CA GLU A 548 7.86 1.55 -16.17
C GLU A 548 9.35 1.50 -15.78
N ASP A 549 9.73 0.58 -14.90
CA ASP A 549 11.13 0.25 -14.59
C ASP A 549 11.27 -1.28 -14.39
N ASP A 550 12.43 -1.76 -13.92
CA ASP A 550 12.62 -3.20 -13.70
C ASP A 550 11.82 -3.78 -12.52
N GLY A 551 11.33 -2.91 -11.61
CA GLY A 551 10.55 -3.20 -10.44
C GLY A 551 11.21 -4.05 -9.35
N GLU A 552 12.51 -4.28 -9.39
CA GLU A 552 13.24 -5.07 -8.37
C GLU A 552 14.47 -4.34 -7.84
N SER A 553 15.18 -3.61 -8.72
CA SER A 553 16.48 -3.03 -8.40
C SER A 553 16.36 -1.62 -7.85
N THR A 554 17.43 -1.10 -7.26
CA THR A 554 17.51 0.30 -6.84
C THR A 554 17.85 1.27 -7.99
N ASN A 555 17.89 0.82 -9.25
CA ASN A 555 18.24 1.67 -10.38
C ASN A 555 17.23 2.81 -10.64
N TYR A 556 15.99 2.70 -10.15
CA TYR A 556 15.04 3.82 -10.18
C TYR A 556 15.54 5.06 -9.43
N LEU A 557 16.44 4.90 -8.43
CA LEU A 557 17.09 5.99 -7.71
C LEU A 557 18.13 6.73 -8.57
N LYS A 558 18.59 6.10 -9.65
CA LYS A 558 19.48 6.69 -10.67
C LYS A 558 18.68 7.20 -11.88
N ASP A 559 17.37 7.33 -11.73
CA ASP A 559 16.44 7.67 -12.81
C ASP A 559 16.50 6.71 -14.01
N GLU A 560 16.76 5.42 -13.75
CA GLU A 560 16.66 4.38 -14.76
C GLU A 560 15.22 3.84 -14.88
N TYR A 561 14.46 4.36 -15.84
CA TYR A 561 13.07 4.00 -16.11
C TYR A 561 12.69 4.34 -17.56
N SER A 562 11.47 4.01 -17.96
CA SER A 562 10.85 4.53 -19.19
C SER A 562 9.49 5.14 -18.90
N THR A 563 9.15 6.19 -19.66
CA THR A 563 7.84 6.82 -19.65
C THR A 563 7.19 6.80 -21.02
N THR A 564 5.89 6.49 -21.07
CA THR A 564 5.09 6.58 -22.30
C THR A 564 3.89 7.50 -22.09
N GLY A 565 3.83 8.59 -22.84
CA GLY A 565 2.73 9.54 -22.81
C GLY A 565 1.55 9.09 -23.67
N PHE A 566 0.34 9.17 -23.10
CA PHE A 566 -0.92 8.95 -23.79
C PHE A 566 -1.76 10.21 -23.71
N LYS A 567 -2.31 10.67 -24.84
CA LYS A 567 -3.20 11.83 -24.91
C LYS A 567 -4.42 11.53 -25.77
N CYS A 568 -5.58 12.03 -25.36
CA CYS A 568 -6.81 12.06 -26.13
C CYS A 568 -7.37 13.49 -26.11
N GLU A 569 -7.26 14.19 -27.23
CA GLU A 569 -7.83 15.53 -27.38
C GLU A 569 -9.25 15.40 -27.97
N THR A 570 -10.24 15.98 -27.30
CA THR A 570 -11.61 16.02 -27.82
C THR A 570 -11.80 17.30 -28.64
N ARG A 571 -11.98 17.17 -29.95
CA ARG A 571 -12.18 18.29 -30.86
C ARG A 571 -13.59 18.26 -31.46
N THR A 572 -13.99 19.36 -32.09
CA THR A 572 -15.22 19.41 -32.89
C THR A 572 -15.12 18.35 -33.99
N GLY A 573 -16.12 17.46 -34.06
CA GLY A 573 -16.21 16.40 -35.07
C GLY A 573 -15.21 15.22 -34.96
N LYS A 574 -14.25 15.22 -34.02
CA LYS A 574 -13.27 14.11 -33.89
C LYS A 574 -12.60 14.01 -32.53
N TYR A 575 -12.01 12.83 -32.25
CA TYR A 575 -11.05 12.62 -31.15
C TYR A 575 -9.65 12.39 -31.74
N MET A 576 -8.63 12.99 -31.13
CA MET A 576 -7.24 12.83 -31.55
C MET A 576 -6.46 12.08 -30.47
N ILE A 577 -6.08 10.83 -30.76
CA ILE A 577 -5.21 10.05 -29.88
C ILE A 577 -3.77 10.26 -30.29
N ARG A 578 -2.91 10.52 -29.31
CA ARG A 578 -1.45 10.50 -29.46
C ARG A 578 -0.83 9.56 -28.44
N ILE A 579 0.03 8.68 -28.92
CA ILE A 579 0.88 7.82 -28.11
C ILE A 579 2.31 8.27 -28.39
N SER A 580 2.96 8.87 -27.40
CA SER A 580 4.34 9.33 -27.52
C SER A 580 5.27 8.14 -27.72
N LYS A 581 6.37 8.37 -28.44
CA LYS A 581 7.52 7.45 -28.40
C LYS A 581 7.94 7.26 -26.93
N PRO A 582 8.19 6.04 -26.45
CA PRO A 582 8.69 5.82 -25.10
C PRO A 582 9.99 6.60 -24.86
N GLU A 583 10.01 7.43 -23.84
CA GLU A 583 11.24 8.04 -23.33
C GLU A 583 11.93 7.01 -22.47
N GLN A 584 13.14 6.58 -22.86
CA GLN A 584 13.88 5.51 -22.19
C GLN A 584 15.13 6.12 -21.56
N LYS A 585 15.25 6.01 -20.24
CA LYS A 585 16.42 6.42 -19.46
C LYS A 585 16.97 5.17 -18.78
N GLY A 586 17.98 4.50 -19.31
CA GLY A 586 18.57 3.29 -18.70
C GLY A 586 17.69 2.02 -18.68
N TYR A 587 16.36 2.14 -18.75
CA TYR A 587 15.41 1.04 -18.87
C TYR A 587 14.67 1.07 -20.21
N LYS A 588 14.61 -0.08 -20.88
CA LYS A 588 13.89 -0.25 -22.14
C LYS A 588 12.50 -0.81 -21.88
N ALA A 589 11.47 -0.02 -22.18
CA ALA A 589 10.09 -0.47 -22.11
C ALA A 589 9.85 -1.73 -22.98
N PRO A 590 8.88 -2.59 -22.64
CA PRO A 590 8.57 -3.78 -23.42
C PRO A 590 8.19 -3.41 -24.87
N GLY A 591 9.06 -3.75 -25.83
CA GLY A 591 8.84 -3.46 -27.26
C GLY A 591 7.92 -4.45 -27.98
N ASN A 592 7.63 -5.60 -27.36
CA ASN A 592 6.78 -6.64 -27.94
C ASN A 592 5.40 -6.66 -27.25
N ARG A 593 4.63 -5.56 -27.39
CA ARG A 593 3.27 -5.46 -26.86
C ARG A 593 2.33 -4.74 -27.82
N ASP A 594 1.03 -4.92 -27.62
CA ASP A 594 0.00 -4.06 -28.24
C ASP A 594 -0.55 -3.09 -27.19
N TYR A 595 -0.92 -1.89 -27.62
CA TYR A 595 -1.83 -1.02 -26.90
C TYR A 595 -3.28 -1.31 -27.35
N ILE A 596 -4.16 -1.58 -26.41
CA ILE A 596 -5.60 -1.77 -26.65
C ILE A 596 -6.33 -0.57 -26.06
N LEU A 597 -6.67 0.40 -26.91
CA LEU A 597 -7.47 1.55 -26.51
C LEU A 597 -8.93 1.12 -26.38
N LYS A 598 -9.54 1.40 -25.24
CA LYS A 598 -10.96 1.21 -24.95
C LYS A 598 -11.57 2.59 -24.69
N LEU A 599 -12.12 3.22 -25.74
CA LEU A 599 -12.71 4.55 -25.64
C LEU A 599 -14.21 4.46 -25.38
N PHE A 600 -14.68 5.19 -24.38
CA PHE A 600 -16.12 5.34 -24.07
C PHE A 600 -16.68 6.53 -24.84
N LEU A 601 -17.46 6.28 -25.88
CA LEU A 601 -17.97 7.27 -26.82
C LEU A 601 -19.51 7.28 -26.85
N PRO A 602 -20.13 8.45 -27.07
CA PRO A 602 -21.59 8.55 -27.13
C PRO A 602 -22.19 7.94 -28.41
N ALA A 603 -21.39 7.80 -29.48
CA ALA A 603 -21.84 7.30 -30.78
C ALA A 603 -20.73 6.53 -31.51
N LYS A 604 -21.14 5.70 -32.48
CA LYS A 604 -20.24 4.93 -33.34
C LYS A 604 -19.41 5.88 -34.20
N PRO A 605 -18.07 5.80 -34.18
CA PRO A 605 -17.22 6.54 -35.11
C PRO A 605 -17.52 6.19 -36.56
N THR A 606 -17.51 7.20 -37.43
CA THR A 606 -17.68 7.03 -38.88
C THR A 606 -16.45 6.38 -39.52
N LYS A 607 -15.25 6.81 -39.10
CA LYS A 607 -13.97 6.31 -39.61
C LYS A 607 -12.84 6.56 -38.61
N LEU A 608 -11.86 5.66 -38.58
CA LEU A 608 -10.61 5.85 -37.87
C LEU A 608 -9.44 5.95 -38.86
N LEU A 609 -8.51 6.88 -38.62
CA LEU A 609 -7.35 7.13 -39.46
C LEU A 609 -6.06 7.03 -38.65
N ALA A 610 -5.02 6.41 -39.20
CA ALA A 610 -3.65 6.48 -38.71
C ALA A 610 -2.74 6.97 -39.83
N GLY A 611 -2.06 8.11 -39.64
CA GLY A 611 -1.26 8.75 -40.69
C GLY A 611 -2.05 9.00 -41.99
N GLY A 612 -3.33 9.39 -41.87
CA GLY A 612 -4.24 9.62 -43.00
C GLY A 612 -4.84 8.36 -43.64
N LYS A 613 -4.39 7.15 -43.28
CA LYS A 613 -4.91 5.89 -43.84
C LYS A 613 -6.00 5.30 -42.95
N ALA A 614 -7.05 4.74 -43.56
CA ALA A 614 -8.14 4.11 -42.83
C ALA A 614 -7.64 2.89 -42.03
N ILE A 615 -8.01 2.82 -40.75
CA ILE A 615 -7.76 1.64 -39.92
C ILE A 615 -8.82 0.57 -40.24
N PRO A 616 -8.43 -0.68 -40.54
CA PRO A 616 -9.37 -1.77 -40.81
C PRO A 616 -10.32 -2.04 -39.62
N VAL A 617 -11.60 -2.19 -39.91
CA VAL A 617 -12.61 -2.62 -38.93
C VAL A 617 -12.59 -4.14 -38.78
N GLN A 618 -12.73 -4.62 -37.55
CA GLN A 618 -12.85 -6.04 -37.20
C GLN A 618 -14.09 -6.27 -36.33
N PRO A 619 -14.66 -7.49 -36.30
CA PRO A 619 -15.70 -7.83 -35.35
C PRO A 619 -15.23 -7.69 -33.90
N ALA A 620 -16.11 -7.24 -33.01
CA ALA A 620 -15.80 -7.11 -31.58
C ALA A 620 -15.37 -8.44 -30.94
N SER A 621 -15.91 -9.56 -31.41
CA SER A 621 -15.51 -10.91 -30.99
C SER A 621 -14.03 -11.18 -31.19
N THR A 622 -13.40 -10.65 -32.24
CA THR A 622 -11.96 -10.78 -32.51
C THR A 622 -11.12 -10.05 -31.46
N PHE A 623 -11.60 -8.91 -30.95
CA PHE A 623 -10.94 -8.19 -29.85
C PHE A 623 -11.04 -8.94 -28.54
N THR A 624 -12.22 -9.48 -28.21
CA THR A 624 -12.42 -10.28 -27.00
C THR A 624 -11.55 -11.54 -27.01
N ALA A 625 -11.54 -12.29 -28.13
CA ALA A 625 -10.76 -13.52 -28.30
C ALA A 625 -9.23 -13.30 -28.18
N ASN A 626 -8.76 -12.10 -28.53
CA ASN A 626 -7.34 -11.73 -28.51
C ASN A 626 -6.99 -10.70 -27.43
N SER A 627 -7.90 -10.43 -26.49
CA SER A 627 -7.75 -9.36 -25.48
C SER A 627 -6.51 -9.53 -24.60
N GLY A 628 -6.07 -10.78 -24.40
CA GLY A 628 -4.86 -11.12 -23.66
C GLY A 628 -3.66 -11.52 -24.53
N LYS A 629 -3.67 -11.28 -25.85
CA LYS A 629 -2.61 -11.70 -26.78
C LYS A 629 -2.04 -10.52 -27.54
N VAL A 630 -0.73 -10.54 -27.79
CA VAL A 630 -0.06 -9.62 -28.70
C VAL A 630 -0.23 -10.14 -30.12
N THR A 631 -0.83 -9.35 -31.01
CA THR A 631 -1.08 -9.72 -32.42
C THR A 631 -0.34 -8.82 -33.42
N LYS A 632 0.17 -7.66 -32.97
CA LYS A 632 0.85 -6.68 -33.82
C LYS A 632 0.01 -6.19 -35.01
N GLN A 633 -1.31 -6.20 -34.86
CA GLN A 633 -2.23 -5.69 -35.87
C GLN A 633 -2.75 -4.30 -35.50
N LEU A 634 -2.88 -3.44 -36.51
CA LEU A 634 -3.58 -2.16 -36.41
C LEU A 634 -5.01 -2.33 -36.91
N ASN A 635 -5.99 -2.34 -36.01
CA ASN A 635 -7.40 -2.50 -36.33
C ASN A 635 -8.30 -1.84 -35.26
N TRP A 636 -9.60 -1.73 -35.54
CA TRP A 636 -10.57 -1.19 -34.58
C TRP A 636 -11.92 -1.91 -34.63
N SER A 637 -12.71 -1.75 -33.59
CA SER A 637 -14.06 -2.31 -33.47
C SER A 637 -14.98 -1.36 -32.70
N TRP A 638 -16.29 -1.50 -32.89
CA TRP A 638 -17.32 -0.78 -32.17
C TRP A 638 -18.29 -1.75 -31.48
N VAL A 639 -18.70 -1.42 -30.26
CA VAL A 639 -19.71 -2.18 -29.50
C VAL A 639 -20.92 -1.27 -29.24
N PRO A 640 -21.98 -1.33 -30.07
CA PRO A 640 -23.11 -0.39 -30.03
C PRO A 640 -23.79 -0.28 -28.68
N GLY A 641 -24.16 -1.42 -28.09
CA GLY A 641 -24.85 -1.45 -26.80
C GLY A 641 -23.98 -0.98 -25.64
N ALA A 642 -22.66 -0.99 -25.76
CA ALA A 642 -21.74 -0.56 -24.71
C ALA A 642 -21.19 0.85 -24.91
N GLY A 643 -21.34 1.45 -26.10
CA GLY A 643 -20.73 2.75 -26.40
C GLY A 643 -19.20 2.70 -26.43
N ILE A 644 -18.61 1.55 -26.78
CA ILE A 644 -17.16 1.33 -26.69
C ILE A 644 -16.54 1.22 -28.08
N CYS A 645 -15.54 2.06 -28.35
CA CYS A 645 -14.64 1.91 -29.48
C CYS A 645 -13.33 1.27 -29.03
N TYR A 646 -13.02 0.10 -29.56
CA TYR A 646 -11.73 -0.56 -29.36
C TYR A 646 -10.78 -0.21 -30.50
N VAL A 647 -9.54 0.14 -30.18
CA VAL A 647 -8.47 0.33 -31.17
C VAL A 647 -7.25 -0.45 -30.71
N ARG A 648 -6.75 -1.35 -31.56
CA ARG A 648 -5.50 -2.06 -31.30
C ARG A 648 -4.38 -1.39 -32.07
N ILE A 649 -3.30 -1.08 -31.39
CA ILE A 649 -2.13 -0.41 -31.95
C ILE A 649 -0.88 -1.18 -31.50
N PRO A 650 -0.04 -1.69 -32.42
CA PRO A 650 1.23 -2.29 -32.03
C PRO A 650 2.13 -1.24 -31.35
N ALA A 651 2.71 -1.58 -30.19
CA ALA A 651 3.72 -0.71 -29.59
C ALA A 651 4.97 -0.65 -30.49
N GLY A 652 5.64 0.49 -30.50
CA GLY A 652 6.86 0.68 -31.26
C GLY A 652 7.62 1.93 -30.83
N ASP A 653 8.76 2.16 -31.47
CA ASP A 653 9.71 3.23 -31.12
C ASP A 653 9.39 4.59 -31.80
N LYS A 654 8.14 4.77 -32.24
CA LYS A 654 7.67 5.98 -32.93
C LYS A 654 6.40 6.49 -32.28
N GLU A 655 6.20 7.80 -32.36
CA GLU A 655 4.91 8.40 -32.02
C GLU A 655 3.83 7.84 -32.95
N VAL A 656 2.66 7.52 -32.37
CA VAL A 656 1.47 7.11 -33.11
C VAL A 656 0.36 8.12 -32.90
N ALA A 657 -0.24 8.58 -33.99
CA ALA A 657 -1.42 9.42 -33.97
C ALA A 657 -2.61 8.71 -34.63
N VAL A 658 -3.75 8.68 -33.96
CA VAL A 658 -5.01 8.13 -34.47
C VAL A 658 -6.10 9.19 -34.41
N GLU A 659 -6.76 9.43 -35.54
CA GLU A 659 -7.95 10.28 -35.63
C GLU A 659 -9.20 9.41 -35.61
N ILE A 660 -10.15 9.74 -34.74
CA ILE A 660 -11.43 9.05 -34.60
C ILE A 660 -12.52 10.04 -34.98
N LEU A 661 -13.08 9.90 -36.18
CA LEU A 661 -14.10 10.82 -36.69
C LEU A 661 -15.46 10.46 -36.08
N LYS A 662 -16.17 11.48 -35.58
CA LYS A 662 -17.51 11.34 -34.98
C LYS A 662 -18.54 10.91 -36.04
#